data_AF-A0A5K7ZPT8-F1
#
_entry.id   AF-A0A5K7ZPT8-F1
#
_cell.length_a   1.000
_cell.length_b   1.000
_cell.length_c   1.000
_cell.angle_alpha   90.00
_cell.angle_beta   90.00
_cell.angle_gamma   90.00
#
_symmetry.space_group_name_H-M   'P 1'
#
loop_
_entity.id
_entity.type
_entity.pdbx_description
1 polymer ?
#
loop_
_entity_poly.entity_id
_entity_poly.type
_entity_poly.pdbx_seq_one_letter_code
_entity_poly.pdbx_strand_id
1 'polypeptide(L)'
;MTIKIGFYICHCGINIAHKVRVTEVADFARGLKNVVVSRDYKFMCSDPGQEMIEEDIRTYGLNRVVVASCSPRLHEKTFQGACQRAGLNPYLFQMASVREQVSWVTKDEDEATRKAKTLAAGAINRVNFHQMLETRTVDVHPDVMVVGGGIAGMQAALDIGNAGHTVYLVERQTTVGGHMLQFDKTFPTLDCAACIGTPKMVEVAQNPNIKLLTYSEVTDVSGYIGNYQVTVKRKPRYIKEGVCTGCGECAKVCPVSLPSEWDEGLIDRKAIFRAFPQAVPITFTIDKKDRAPCTTTCPAGINVQGYVQLIGQGKYLEAVKLILQRLPLPGVLGRVCPHPCEGQCRRAEVDAPVAIRDLKRFAADQVKPEDLPVAAIEDRPGKVAVVGSGPAGLTVAWDLRLKGWQVTLFEALPLLGGMLRVGIPDYRLPPDILDREIDYLLQHGIESKTGMRLGEDFSLADLSDQGYQAVFLAIGAHAAMNLGIPGEETANGVLDAIAFLREVNLGDRQCPGQKVVVVGGGNVAIDTARTAKRLGAETVTVIYRRSEQEMPAYGEEIEGAREEGVQFATLAAPVGIRAENDRVVGFECIRTELGPPDDSGRRRPVPVQGSEFVIDCDAVIPAIGQKTDVAWTSQAPDLDLTARNTFAVHPHTLQTSLPHVFAAGDAVSGPATVIEAVAAGHRAAEAMHRYLQGEDLANGDSALADRPAPGNDWAAIPEDTPPLPRVQPGHLEIEARSTSFDEVEACMDEDDARKEASRCLNCGVCSECMACVSVCEAKAIDHTMTAVKETLDVGSIIVATGYDLLDPSPMQPFGYDRFPNVFTSLEFERLSNATGPTGGQILIRNENGAFTRPPESVALVHCVGSRDVNYHPYCSRVCCMYALKYSHLIKEKVGHHTPVYDFYIDQRCFGKGYEEFYRRCQEEGTVFIRGKVAEITDQAESEAESGRLICLAEDTLLGERLRVPVDMVVLCSAMEARADAVEVGRIFGVNPGADGFFLEEHPKLGPLNTATDGVFLAGACQGPKDIPDTVAQASGAAAKALSLATRGVVEVPSAISWIDPEICSGCKTCIGLCAYSAIEFDERRQISVVNGALCKGCGSCAMACPSNAAQVRHFQGKQVFAELDGIMAALSAVG
;
A
#
# COMPACT_ATOMS: atom_id res chain seq x y z
N MET A 1 59.78 -5.45 28.18
CA MET A 1 59.76 -6.84 28.67
C MET A 1 60.17 -7.76 27.53
N THR A 2 60.95 -8.79 27.78
CA THR A 2 61.26 -9.84 26.78
C THR A 2 60.01 -10.64 26.47
N ILE A 3 59.66 -10.81 25.20
CA ILE A 3 58.45 -11.56 24.79
C ILE A 3 58.67 -13.05 25.03
N LYS A 4 57.67 -13.72 25.61
CA LYS A 4 57.65 -15.16 25.91
C LYS A 4 56.29 -15.73 25.52
N ILE A 5 56.27 -16.59 24.50
CA ILE A 5 55.05 -17.13 23.90
C ILE A 5 54.87 -18.59 24.32
N GLY A 6 53.68 -18.93 24.80
CA GLY A 6 53.22 -20.33 24.89
C GLY A 6 52.36 -20.69 23.69
N PHE A 7 52.72 -21.76 22.98
CA PHE A 7 51.96 -22.29 21.87
C PHE A 7 51.29 -23.62 22.24
N TYR A 8 50.01 -23.76 21.89
CA TYR A 8 49.24 -24.96 22.17
C TYR A 8 48.46 -25.38 20.94
N ILE A 9 48.55 -26.66 20.55
CA ILE A 9 47.73 -27.23 19.47
C ILE A 9 46.77 -28.30 20.00
N CYS A 10 45.50 -28.16 19.63
CA CYS A 10 44.45 -29.07 20.04
C CYS A 10 44.32 -30.26 19.08
N HIS A 11 44.06 -31.46 19.59
CA HIS A 11 43.70 -32.62 18.76
C HIS A 11 42.21 -32.60 18.38
N CYS A 12 41.38 -32.01 19.26
CA CYS A 12 39.92 -31.98 19.19
C CYS A 12 39.33 -33.40 19.02
N GLY A 13 39.84 -34.34 19.81
CA GLY A 13 39.61 -35.77 19.62
C GLY A 13 40.29 -36.22 18.34
N ILE A 14 39.50 -36.52 17.31
CA ILE A 14 40.00 -36.83 15.97
C ILE A 14 39.75 -35.70 14.96
N ASN A 15 39.03 -34.63 15.34
CA ASN A 15 38.62 -33.61 14.35
C ASN A 15 39.80 -32.85 13.75
N ILE A 16 40.87 -32.62 14.50
CA ILE A 16 42.11 -32.01 14.00
C ILE A 16 43.15 -33.11 13.78
N ALA A 17 43.40 -33.94 14.80
CA ALA A 17 44.47 -34.94 14.78
C ALA A 17 44.32 -36.05 13.71
N HIS A 18 43.13 -36.27 13.15
CA HIS A 18 42.96 -37.21 12.04
C HIS A 18 43.58 -36.71 10.72
N LYS A 19 43.63 -35.39 10.51
CA LYS A 19 44.14 -34.79 9.27
C LYS A 19 45.42 -33.98 9.45
N VAL A 20 45.65 -33.45 10.64
CA VAL A 20 46.83 -32.66 10.97
C VAL A 20 47.68 -33.46 11.94
N ARG A 21 48.96 -33.66 11.60
CA ARG A 21 49.94 -34.29 12.51
C ARG A 21 50.34 -33.29 13.59
N VAL A 22 49.48 -33.16 14.59
CA VAL A 22 49.54 -32.13 15.65
C VAL A 22 50.88 -32.07 16.39
N THR A 23 51.51 -33.21 16.66
CA THR A 23 52.84 -33.26 17.30
C THR A 23 53.90 -32.62 16.41
N GLU A 24 53.87 -32.83 15.09
CA GLU A 24 54.80 -32.14 14.18
C GLU A 24 54.57 -30.63 14.14
N VAL A 25 53.32 -30.17 14.30
CA VAL A 25 53.03 -28.74 14.35
C VAL A 25 53.55 -28.13 15.66
N ALA A 26 53.39 -28.84 16.79
CA ALA A 26 53.95 -28.42 18.07
C ALA A 26 55.48 -28.36 18.03
N ASP A 27 56.13 -29.37 17.44
CA ASP A 27 57.59 -29.40 17.29
C ASP A 27 58.08 -28.30 16.35
N PHE A 28 57.39 -28.05 15.23
CA PHE A 28 57.67 -26.92 14.34
C PHE A 28 57.55 -25.58 15.09
N ALA A 29 56.47 -25.36 15.83
CA ALA A 29 56.24 -24.13 16.57
C ALA A 29 57.29 -23.88 17.67
N ARG A 30 57.85 -24.95 18.27
CA ARG A 30 58.92 -24.86 19.27
C ARG A 30 60.17 -24.16 18.72
N GLY A 31 60.44 -24.28 17.42
CA GLY A 31 61.59 -23.64 16.76
C GLY A 31 61.38 -22.16 16.40
N LEU A 32 60.17 -21.62 16.60
CA LEU A 32 59.85 -20.25 16.21
C LEU A 32 60.26 -19.22 17.26
N LYS A 33 60.51 -18.00 16.78
CA LYS A 33 61.00 -16.89 17.59
C LYS A 33 60.09 -16.61 18.80
N ASN A 34 60.71 -16.47 19.98
CA ASN A 34 60.08 -16.16 21.27
C ASN A 34 59.13 -17.24 21.83
N VAL A 35 59.00 -18.41 21.18
CA VAL A 35 58.25 -19.55 21.74
C VAL A 35 59.10 -20.22 22.81
N VAL A 36 58.60 -20.24 24.05
CA VAL A 36 59.31 -20.83 25.20
C VAL A 36 58.71 -22.16 25.65
N VAL A 37 57.43 -22.39 25.35
CA VAL A 37 56.74 -23.66 25.57
C VAL A 37 55.82 -23.94 24.38
N SER A 38 55.82 -25.19 23.91
CA SER A 38 54.99 -25.65 22.81
C SER A 38 54.48 -27.06 23.13
N ARG A 39 53.15 -27.22 23.20
CA ARG A 39 52.49 -28.47 23.61
C ARG A 39 51.33 -28.81 22.70
N ASP A 40 51.02 -30.10 22.61
CA ASP A 40 49.78 -30.60 22.04
C ASP A 40 48.95 -31.31 23.11
N TYR A 41 47.63 -31.16 23.05
CA TYR A 41 46.71 -31.82 23.99
C TYR A 41 45.38 -32.17 23.34
N LYS A 42 44.72 -33.20 23.88
CA LYS A 42 43.50 -33.78 23.29
C LYS A 42 42.37 -32.75 23.13
N PHE A 43 42.08 -32.00 24.20
CA PHE A 43 41.02 -31.00 24.22
C PHE A 43 41.51 -29.74 24.94
N MET A 44 42.08 -28.79 24.20
CA MET A 44 42.58 -27.56 24.83
C MET A 44 41.50 -26.77 25.56
N CYS A 45 40.23 -26.83 25.12
CA CYS A 45 39.13 -26.10 25.76
C CYS A 45 38.58 -26.77 27.03
N SER A 46 38.95 -28.01 27.35
CA SER A 46 38.54 -28.66 28.61
C SER A 46 39.33 -28.11 29.79
N ASP A 47 38.87 -28.33 31.03
CA ASP A 47 39.54 -27.82 32.24
C ASP A 47 41.04 -28.18 32.29
N PRO A 48 41.49 -29.43 32.03
CA PRO A 48 42.92 -29.73 32.01
C PRO A 48 43.73 -28.97 30.95
N GLY A 49 43.10 -28.64 29.81
CA GLY A 49 43.74 -27.87 28.76
C GLY A 49 43.86 -26.39 29.12
N GLN A 50 42.84 -25.83 29.77
CA GLN A 50 42.88 -24.46 30.28
C GLN A 50 43.85 -24.33 31.46
N GLU A 51 43.81 -25.25 32.43
CA GLU A 51 44.73 -25.31 33.57
C GLU A 51 46.19 -25.41 33.11
N MET A 52 46.48 -26.19 32.07
CA MET A 52 47.81 -26.27 31.46
C MET A 52 48.30 -24.90 30.95
N ILE A 53 47.44 -24.13 30.29
CA ILE A 53 47.78 -22.77 29.85
C ILE A 53 48.04 -21.89 31.08
N GLU A 54 47.17 -21.96 32.09
CA GLU A 54 47.30 -21.14 33.30
C GLU A 54 48.58 -21.44 34.09
N GLU A 55 48.92 -22.72 34.24
CA GLU A 55 50.13 -23.17 34.93
C GLU A 55 51.39 -22.77 34.17
N ASP A 56 51.41 -22.96 32.85
CA ASP A 56 52.55 -22.57 32.02
C ASP A 56 52.75 -21.04 32.02
N ILE A 57 51.67 -20.24 32.03
CA ILE A 57 51.75 -18.78 32.17
C ILE A 57 52.50 -18.40 33.45
N ARG A 58 52.12 -19.00 34.58
CA ARG A 58 52.74 -18.72 35.89
C ARG A 58 54.17 -19.25 35.96
N THR A 59 54.40 -20.46 35.45
CA THR A 59 55.68 -21.18 35.55
C THR A 59 56.77 -20.59 34.66
N TYR A 60 56.47 -20.33 33.39
CA TYR A 60 57.44 -19.81 32.42
C TYR A 60 57.45 -18.27 32.34
N GLY A 61 56.52 -17.62 33.03
CA GLY A 61 56.30 -16.17 32.97
C GLY A 61 55.88 -15.75 31.56
N LEU A 62 54.94 -16.49 30.95
CA LEU A 62 54.46 -16.20 29.61
C LEU A 62 53.77 -14.84 29.59
N ASN A 63 54.03 -14.08 28.55
CA ASN A 63 53.34 -12.82 28.32
C ASN A 63 52.58 -12.79 27.00
N ARG A 64 52.55 -13.90 26.26
CA ARG A 64 51.73 -14.11 25.06
C ARG A 64 51.30 -15.57 24.99
N VAL A 65 50.10 -15.83 24.47
CA VAL A 65 49.59 -17.20 24.26
C VAL A 65 49.03 -17.35 22.86
N VAL A 66 49.34 -18.46 22.21
CA VAL A 66 48.76 -18.85 20.92
C VAL A 66 48.11 -20.23 21.04
N VAL A 67 46.85 -20.35 20.63
CA VAL A 67 46.17 -21.64 20.56
C VAL A 67 45.76 -21.94 19.12
N ALA A 68 46.33 -23.01 18.55
CA ALA A 68 45.90 -23.61 17.29
C ALA A 68 44.79 -24.64 17.57
N SER A 69 43.53 -24.30 17.28
CA SER A 69 42.41 -25.23 17.51
C SER A 69 41.24 -24.98 16.55
N CYS A 70 40.05 -24.73 17.09
CA CYS A 70 38.84 -24.39 16.35
C CYS A 70 38.77 -22.90 15.97
N SER A 71 37.61 -22.47 15.48
CA SER A 71 37.34 -21.08 15.16
C SER A 71 37.42 -20.16 16.39
N PRO A 72 38.02 -18.95 16.28
CA PRO A 72 37.95 -17.93 17.33
C PRO A 72 36.51 -17.54 17.68
N ARG A 73 35.56 -17.67 16.74
CA ARG A 73 34.13 -17.44 17.00
C ARG A 73 33.54 -18.38 18.05
N LEU A 74 34.21 -19.50 18.35
CA LEU A 74 33.74 -20.49 19.32
C LEU A 74 34.42 -20.36 20.68
N HIS A 75 35.76 -20.33 20.72
CA HIS A 75 36.52 -20.48 21.97
C HIS A 75 37.54 -19.38 22.24
N GLU A 76 37.57 -18.27 21.49
CA GLU A 76 38.47 -17.15 21.81
C GLU A 76 38.24 -16.64 23.23
N LYS A 77 36.98 -16.34 23.60
CA LYS A 77 36.61 -15.91 24.96
C LYS A 77 36.97 -16.95 26.03
N THR A 78 36.86 -18.24 25.71
CA THR A 78 37.26 -19.33 26.63
C THR A 78 38.75 -19.26 26.96
N PHE A 79 39.60 -19.16 25.94
CA PHE A 79 41.06 -19.10 26.13
C PHE A 79 41.53 -17.74 26.66
N GLN A 80 40.88 -16.65 26.26
CA GLN A 80 41.08 -15.34 26.87
C GLN A 80 40.76 -15.36 28.37
N GLY A 81 39.67 -16.04 28.77
CA GLY A 81 39.33 -16.25 30.18
C GLY A 81 40.39 -17.05 30.95
N ALA A 82 40.94 -18.11 30.35
CA ALA A 82 42.07 -18.84 30.94
C ALA A 82 43.31 -17.95 31.12
N CYS A 83 43.66 -17.15 30.10
CA CYS A 83 44.74 -16.18 30.20
C CYS A 83 44.49 -15.18 31.35
N GLN A 84 43.26 -14.65 31.44
CA GLN A 84 42.87 -13.68 32.46
C GLN A 84 42.95 -14.25 33.87
N ARG A 85 42.50 -15.48 34.11
CA ARG A 85 42.62 -16.17 35.41
C ARG A 85 44.07 -16.42 35.83
N ALA A 86 44.99 -16.49 34.88
CA ALA A 86 46.43 -16.55 35.13
C ALA A 86 47.12 -15.18 35.25
N GLY A 87 46.36 -14.07 35.16
CA GLY A 87 46.88 -12.70 35.24
C GLY A 87 47.42 -12.14 33.92
N LEU A 88 47.21 -12.84 32.80
CA LEU A 88 47.59 -12.36 31.47
C LEU A 88 46.42 -11.58 30.83
N ASN A 89 46.71 -10.40 30.28
CA ASN A 89 45.70 -9.60 29.59
C ASN A 89 45.07 -10.38 28.41
N PRO A 90 43.73 -10.44 28.28
CA PRO A 90 43.02 -11.17 27.24
C PRO A 90 43.49 -10.87 25.80
N TYR A 91 43.91 -9.65 25.51
CA TYR A 91 44.34 -9.25 24.16
C TYR A 91 45.79 -9.61 23.84
N LEU A 92 46.49 -10.27 24.77
CA LEU A 92 47.81 -10.87 24.56
C LEU A 92 47.71 -12.35 24.12
N PHE A 93 46.50 -12.79 23.79
CA PHE A 93 46.17 -14.07 23.19
C PHE A 93 45.98 -13.93 21.67
N GLN A 94 46.28 -15.00 20.91
CA GLN A 94 45.95 -15.14 19.49
C GLN A 94 45.48 -16.57 19.22
N MET A 95 44.47 -16.72 18.37
CA MET A 95 43.97 -18.04 17.97
C MET A 95 44.29 -18.32 16.50
N ALA A 96 44.62 -19.57 16.18
CA ALA A 96 44.74 -20.08 14.81
C ALA A 96 43.70 -21.18 14.58
N SER A 97 42.82 -20.98 13.61
CA SER A 97 41.74 -21.93 13.30
C SER A 97 42.26 -23.04 12.39
N VAL A 98 42.70 -24.15 12.98
CA VAL A 98 43.21 -25.33 12.24
C VAL A 98 42.18 -26.46 12.11
N ARG A 99 40.94 -26.27 12.60
CA ARG A 99 39.82 -27.20 12.39
C ARG A 99 38.97 -26.81 11.18
N GLU A 100 38.16 -25.75 11.32
CA GLU A 100 37.22 -25.30 10.29
C GLU A 100 37.91 -24.85 9.00
N GLN A 101 39.10 -24.25 9.09
CA GLN A 101 39.83 -23.72 7.93
C GLN A 101 40.91 -24.67 7.38
N VAL A 102 41.17 -25.81 8.06
CA VAL A 102 42.22 -26.76 7.66
C VAL A 102 41.69 -28.19 7.74
N SER A 103 41.61 -28.80 8.93
CA SER A 103 41.37 -30.24 9.03
C SER A 103 40.04 -30.73 8.44
N TRP A 104 38.98 -29.92 8.49
CA TRP A 104 37.66 -30.31 7.95
C TRP A 104 37.51 -30.10 6.45
N VAL A 105 38.35 -29.26 5.83
CA VAL A 105 38.19 -28.83 4.43
C VAL A 105 39.34 -29.26 3.53
N THR A 106 40.49 -29.63 4.10
CA THR A 106 41.65 -30.11 3.35
C THR A 106 41.67 -31.64 3.34
N LYS A 107 41.65 -32.23 2.15
CA LYS A 107 41.61 -33.69 1.99
C LYS A 107 42.94 -34.38 2.33
N ASP A 108 44.04 -33.77 1.88
CA ASP A 108 45.40 -34.31 2.01
C ASP A 108 46.02 -33.97 3.37
N GLU A 109 46.64 -34.95 4.03
CA GLU A 109 47.18 -34.81 5.38
C GLU A 109 48.48 -34.00 5.42
N ASP A 110 49.30 -34.11 4.38
CA ASP A 110 50.55 -33.35 4.27
C ASP A 110 50.27 -31.88 3.99
N GLU A 111 49.33 -31.59 3.10
CA GLU A 111 48.81 -30.24 2.86
C GLU A 111 48.16 -29.66 4.13
N ALA A 112 47.29 -30.42 4.81
CA ALA A 112 46.66 -29.97 6.05
C ALA A 112 47.70 -29.68 7.14
N THR A 113 48.71 -30.53 7.30
CA THR A 113 49.78 -30.34 8.28
C THR A 113 50.66 -29.14 7.93
N ARG A 114 51.06 -28.96 6.66
CA ARG A 114 51.79 -27.77 6.19
C ARG A 114 50.99 -26.50 6.44
N LYS A 115 49.71 -26.49 6.06
CA LYS A 115 48.80 -25.35 6.27
C LYS A 115 48.64 -25.01 7.76
N ALA A 116 48.51 -26.01 8.64
CA ALA A 116 48.46 -25.79 10.08
C ALA A 116 49.76 -25.19 10.64
N LYS A 117 50.94 -25.65 10.17
CA LYS A 117 52.24 -25.04 10.51
C LYS A 117 52.30 -23.57 10.06
N THR A 118 51.86 -23.29 8.84
CA THR A 118 51.82 -21.92 8.29
C THR A 118 50.91 -20.98 9.09
N LEU A 119 49.69 -21.43 9.44
CA LEU A 119 48.78 -20.63 10.28
C LEU A 119 49.32 -20.43 11.69
N ALA A 120 49.96 -21.45 12.28
CA ALA A 120 50.62 -21.32 13.58
C ALA A 120 51.75 -20.28 13.53
N ALA A 121 52.57 -20.29 12.47
CA ALA A 121 53.64 -19.30 12.28
C ALA A 121 53.11 -17.88 12.12
N GLY A 122 52.04 -17.68 11.34
CA GLY A 122 51.36 -16.39 11.22
C GLY A 122 50.87 -15.87 12.57
N ALA A 123 50.14 -16.70 13.32
CA ALA A 123 49.61 -16.35 14.64
C ALA A 123 50.73 -16.03 15.65
N ILE A 124 51.80 -16.82 15.69
CA ILE A 124 52.98 -16.57 16.54
C ILE A 124 53.66 -15.26 16.16
N ASN A 125 53.86 -14.97 14.88
CA ASN A 125 54.48 -13.71 14.47
C ASN A 125 53.60 -12.51 14.83
N ARG A 126 52.29 -12.60 14.64
CA ARG A 126 51.34 -11.53 14.99
C ARG A 126 51.32 -11.23 16.49
N VAL A 127 51.26 -12.26 17.34
CA VAL A 127 51.09 -12.10 18.80
C VAL A 127 52.26 -11.34 19.44
N ASN A 128 53.44 -11.35 18.81
CA ASN A 128 54.61 -10.56 19.24
C ASN A 128 54.31 -9.05 19.31
N PHE A 129 53.39 -8.57 18.48
CA PHE A 129 53.02 -7.15 18.38
C PHE A 129 51.70 -6.83 19.07
N HIS A 130 51.07 -7.80 19.74
CA HIS A 130 49.88 -7.55 20.54
C HIS A 130 50.19 -6.59 21.69
N GLN A 131 49.22 -5.74 22.01
CA GLN A 131 49.28 -4.76 23.08
C GLN A 131 48.21 -5.10 24.11
N MET A 132 48.45 -4.73 25.37
CA MET A 132 47.42 -4.83 26.40
C MET A 132 46.30 -3.84 26.07
N LEU A 133 45.05 -4.32 26.04
CA LEU A 133 43.88 -3.45 25.97
C LEU A 133 43.07 -3.61 27.25
N GLU A 134 42.52 -2.51 27.74
CA GLU A 134 41.63 -2.50 28.91
C GLU A 134 40.22 -2.88 28.47
N THR A 135 39.60 -3.84 29.16
CA THR A 135 38.20 -4.16 28.95
C THR A 135 37.35 -2.97 29.31
N ARG A 136 36.49 -2.54 28.38
CA ARG A 136 35.59 -1.40 28.58
C ARG A 136 34.23 -1.90 28.96
N THR A 137 33.59 -1.24 29.92
CA THR A 137 32.20 -1.46 30.27
C THR A 137 31.34 -0.32 29.75
N VAL A 138 30.11 -0.63 29.38
CA VAL A 138 29.06 0.34 29.07
C VAL A 138 27.83 0.00 29.90
N ASP A 139 27.10 1.02 30.31
CA ASP A 139 25.84 0.84 31.02
C ASP A 139 24.78 0.23 30.09
N VAL A 140 23.82 -0.47 30.66
CA VAL A 140 22.71 -1.11 29.96
C VAL A 140 21.41 -0.41 30.33
N HIS A 141 20.71 0.09 29.33
CA HIS A 141 19.35 0.54 29.48
C HIS A 141 18.45 -0.63 29.92
N PRO A 142 17.63 -0.49 30.98
CA PRO A 142 16.93 -1.62 31.59
C PRO A 142 15.75 -2.14 30.76
N ASP A 143 15.21 -1.32 29.86
CA ASP A 143 14.04 -1.67 29.05
C ASP A 143 14.41 -2.60 27.89
N VAL A 144 13.47 -3.48 27.51
CA VAL A 144 13.65 -4.45 26.43
C VAL A 144 12.63 -4.18 25.31
N MET A 145 12.99 -4.45 24.07
CA MET A 145 12.03 -4.50 22.96
C MET A 145 11.80 -5.92 22.49
N VAL A 146 10.54 -6.27 22.21
CA VAL A 146 10.14 -7.51 21.56
C VAL A 146 9.40 -7.16 20.27
N VAL A 147 9.80 -7.78 19.15
CA VAL A 147 9.28 -7.46 17.82
C VAL A 147 8.56 -8.68 17.25
N GLY A 148 7.24 -8.58 17.13
CA GLY A 148 6.33 -9.65 16.74
C GLY A 148 5.54 -10.19 17.93
N GLY A 149 4.24 -9.93 17.94
CA GLY A 149 3.24 -10.32 18.94
C GLY A 149 2.60 -11.69 18.69
N GLY A 150 3.30 -12.62 18.04
CA GLY A 150 2.92 -14.03 18.03
C GLY A 150 3.15 -14.68 19.40
N ILE A 151 2.88 -15.99 19.52
CA ILE A 151 3.07 -16.70 20.80
C ILE A 151 4.49 -16.56 21.38
N ALA A 152 5.51 -16.50 20.52
CA ALA A 152 6.90 -16.29 20.95
C ALA A 152 7.09 -14.93 21.62
N GLY A 153 6.72 -13.84 20.94
CA GLY A 153 6.93 -12.51 21.50
C GLY A 153 5.99 -12.18 22.66
N MET A 154 4.74 -12.69 22.64
CA MET A 154 3.86 -12.60 23.81
C MET A 154 4.48 -13.29 25.02
N GLN A 155 5.00 -14.51 24.88
CA GLN A 155 5.66 -15.21 25.99
C GLN A 155 6.89 -14.45 26.49
N ALA A 156 7.76 -13.98 25.59
CA ALA A 156 8.95 -13.23 25.95
C ALA A 156 8.60 -11.93 26.70
N ALA A 157 7.62 -11.17 26.21
CA ALA A 157 7.15 -9.95 26.85
C ALA A 157 6.52 -10.22 28.23
N LEU A 158 5.73 -11.29 28.37
CA LEU A 158 5.18 -11.70 29.67
C LEU A 158 6.27 -12.06 30.66
N ASP A 159 7.27 -12.85 30.27
CA ASP A 159 8.36 -13.25 31.17
C ASP A 159 9.18 -12.03 31.63
N ILE A 160 9.46 -11.08 30.73
CA ILE A 160 10.16 -9.83 31.06
C ILE A 160 9.29 -8.93 31.96
N GLY A 161 8.03 -8.72 31.60
CA GLY A 161 7.10 -7.87 32.33
C GLY A 161 6.80 -8.42 33.73
N ASN A 162 6.63 -9.74 33.87
CA ASN A 162 6.42 -10.42 35.15
C ASN A 162 7.69 -10.43 36.03
N ALA A 163 8.87 -10.31 35.43
CA ALA A 163 10.12 -10.07 36.16
C ALA A 163 10.29 -8.61 36.63
N GLY A 164 9.36 -7.70 36.29
CA GLY A 164 9.36 -6.31 36.75
C GLY A 164 10.09 -5.33 35.84
N HIS A 165 10.44 -5.72 34.61
CA HIS A 165 11.13 -4.86 33.65
C HIS A 165 10.16 -4.34 32.59
N THR A 166 10.34 -3.07 32.19
CA THR A 166 9.58 -2.49 31.08
C THR A 166 9.94 -3.20 29.77
N VAL A 167 8.92 -3.56 29.00
CA VAL A 167 9.08 -4.14 27.67
C VAL A 167 8.16 -3.47 26.66
N TYR A 168 8.70 -3.08 25.52
CA TYR A 168 7.93 -2.61 24.36
C TYR A 168 7.65 -3.81 23.46
N LEU A 169 6.38 -4.18 23.29
CA LEU A 169 5.97 -5.25 22.37
C LEU A 169 5.40 -4.61 21.11
N VAL A 170 6.17 -4.65 20.01
CA VAL A 170 5.78 -4.07 18.72
C VAL A 170 5.16 -5.16 17.85
N GLU A 171 3.93 -4.95 17.39
CA GLU A 171 3.20 -5.87 16.52
C GLU A 171 2.70 -5.16 15.25
N ARG A 172 3.06 -5.75 14.10
CA ARG A 172 2.77 -5.21 12.76
C ARG A 172 1.29 -5.19 12.44
N GLN A 173 0.57 -6.25 12.79
CA GLN A 173 -0.85 -6.43 12.57
C GLN A 173 -1.67 -5.65 13.61
N THR A 174 -2.97 -5.56 13.38
CA THR A 174 -3.89 -4.82 14.26
C THR A 174 -4.10 -5.48 15.62
N THR A 175 -3.64 -6.72 15.79
CA THR A 175 -3.80 -7.57 16.97
C THR A 175 -2.55 -8.40 17.23
N VAL A 176 -2.31 -8.75 18.48
CA VAL A 176 -1.40 -9.85 18.84
C VAL A 176 -2.06 -11.22 18.62
N GLY A 177 -1.28 -12.30 18.69
CA GLY A 177 -1.72 -13.69 18.54
C GLY A 177 -0.88 -14.46 17.52
N GLY A 178 -0.68 -13.89 16.33
CA GLY A 178 -0.05 -14.56 15.19
C GLY A 178 -0.82 -15.82 14.74
N HIS A 179 -0.18 -16.67 13.94
CA HIS A 179 -0.81 -17.87 13.37
C HIS A 179 -1.42 -18.82 14.41
N MET A 180 -0.86 -18.90 15.62
CA MET A 180 -1.42 -19.74 16.67
C MET A 180 -2.91 -19.46 16.93
N LEU A 181 -3.32 -18.19 16.85
CA LEU A 181 -4.71 -17.79 17.10
C LEU A 181 -5.61 -17.96 15.87
N GLN A 182 -5.06 -18.23 14.70
CA GLN A 182 -5.82 -18.68 13.53
C GLN A 182 -6.19 -20.17 13.64
N PHE A 183 -5.43 -20.96 14.39
CA PHE A 183 -5.67 -22.40 14.55
C PHE A 183 -6.95 -22.68 15.33
N ASP A 184 -7.63 -23.79 15.01
CA ASP A 184 -8.74 -24.27 15.85
C ASP A 184 -8.20 -24.88 17.15
N LYS A 185 -7.33 -25.88 16.99
CA LYS A 185 -6.78 -26.71 18.06
C LYS A 185 -5.27 -26.83 17.94
N THR A 186 -4.59 -27.23 19.02
CA THR A 186 -3.14 -27.46 19.03
C THR A 186 -2.82 -28.92 19.35
N PHE A 187 -1.96 -29.54 18.55
CA PHE A 187 -1.44 -30.88 18.84
C PHE A 187 -0.43 -30.83 20.01
N PRO A 188 -0.18 -31.96 20.70
CA PRO A 188 -0.88 -33.24 20.60
C PRO A 188 -2.11 -33.31 21.53
N THR A 189 -2.32 -32.30 22.37
CA THR A 189 -3.35 -32.32 23.41
C THR A 189 -4.75 -32.06 22.88
N LEU A 190 -4.88 -31.47 21.70
CA LEU A 190 -6.14 -31.01 21.11
C LEU A 190 -6.83 -29.93 21.96
N ASP A 191 -6.05 -29.16 22.69
CA ASP A 191 -6.54 -27.95 23.34
C ASP A 191 -6.96 -26.94 22.27
N CYS A 192 -8.01 -26.17 22.54
CA CYS A 192 -8.39 -25.06 21.67
C CYS A 192 -7.30 -23.98 21.73
N ALA A 193 -6.80 -23.56 20.57
CA ALA A 193 -5.71 -22.59 20.51
C ALA A 193 -6.11 -21.24 21.15
N ALA A 194 -7.36 -20.82 20.96
CA ALA A 194 -7.90 -19.62 21.59
C ALA A 194 -7.99 -19.75 23.12
N CYS A 195 -8.31 -20.93 23.67
CA CYS A 195 -8.42 -21.14 25.12
C CYS A 195 -7.08 -20.93 25.85
N ILE A 196 -5.96 -21.24 25.20
CA ILE A 196 -4.62 -21.05 25.78
C ILE A 196 -3.94 -19.75 25.31
N GLY A 197 -4.28 -19.26 24.11
CA GLY A 197 -3.72 -18.05 23.53
C GLY A 197 -4.38 -16.76 24.04
N THR A 198 -5.71 -16.71 24.08
CA THR A 198 -6.45 -15.49 24.48
C THR A 198 -6.11 -15.01 25.89
N PRO A 199 -5.97 -15.88 26.92
CA PRO A 199 -5.53 -15.43 28.24
C PRO A 199 -4.17 -14.73 28.21
N LYS A 200 -3.22 -15.22 27.41
CA LYS A 200 -1.91 -14.57 27.23
C LYS A 200 -2.02 -13.23 26.51
N MET A 201 -2.88 -13.13 25.49
CA MET A 201 -3.14 -11.86 24.82
C MET A 201 -3.69 -10.81 25.79
N VAL A 202 -4.66 -11.20 26.63
CA VAL A 202 -5.24 -10.32 27.66
C VAL A 202 -4.20 -9.93 28.70
N GLU A 203 -3.41 -10.89 29.20
CA GLU A 203 -2.34 -10.64 30.16
C GLU A 203 -1.31 -9.65 29.59
N VAL A 204 -0.92 -9.81 28.32
CA VAL A 204 -0.01 -8.88 27.61
C VAL A 204 -0.57 -7.46 27.61
N ALA A 205 -1.86 -7.28 27.31
CA ALA A 205 -2.48 -5.96 27.26
C ALA A 205 -2.74 -5.33 28.63
N GLN A 206 -2.86 -6.14 29.70
CA GLN A 206 -3.15 -5.67 31.06
C GLN A 206 -1.90 -5.50 31.93
N ASN A 207 -0.77 -6.09 31.53
CA ASN A 207 0.46 -6.02 32.30
C ASN A 207 1.04 -4.58 32.29
N PRO A 208 1.22 -3.93 33.45
CA PRO A 208 1.66 -2.53 33.53
C PRO A 208 3.08 -2.29 32.99
N ASN A 209 3.91 -3.35 32.98
CA ASN A 209 5.28 -3.31 32.49
C ASN A 209 5.38 -3.55 30.98
N ILE A 210 4.28 -3.92 30.31
CA ILE A 210 4.26 -4.15 28.87
C ILE A 210 3.64 -2.93 28.18
N LYS A 211 4.40 -2.29 27.30
CA LYS A 211 3.92 -1.25 26.38
C LYS A 211 3.60 -1.92 25.05
N LEU A 212 2.33 -2.26 24.87
CA LEU A 212 1.84 -2.90 23.65
C LEU A 212 1.65 -1.88 22.52
N LEU A 213 2.42 -2.00 21.45
CA LEU A 213 2.39 -1.16 20.26
C LEU A 213 1.91 -2.00 19.07
N THR A 214 0.60 -2.20 18.97
CA THR A 214 -0.02 -2.90 17.83
C THR A 214 -0.20 -1.97 16.65
N TYR A 215 -0.38 -2.54 15.45
CA TYR A 215 -0.42 -1.81 14.19
C TYR A 215 0.80 -0.88 14.01
N SER A 216 1.96 -1.35 14.45
CA SER A 216 3.20 -0.58 14.54
C SER A 216 4.38 -1.41 14.04
N GLU A 217 5.34 -0.76 13.41
CA GLU A 217 6.49 -1.41 12.79
C GLU A 217 7.78 -0.71 13.21
N VAL A 218 8.84 -1.48 13.44
CA VAL A 218 10.18 -0.92 13.62
C VAL A 218 10.73 -0.56 12.24
N THR A 219 11.11 0.69 12.03
CA THR A 219 11.64 1.18 10.74
C THR A 219 13.14 1.40 10.75
N ASP A 220 13.75 1.60 11.92
CA ASP A 220 15.19 1.83 12.05
C ASP A 220 15.68 1.41 13.43
N VAL A 221 16.88 0.83 13.50
CA VAL A 221 17.58 0.52 14.75
C VAL A 221 19.02 0.98 14.62
N SER A 222 19.45 1.80 15.58
CA SER A 222 20.83 2.25 15.71
C SER A 222 21.35 2.02 17.12
N GLY A 223 22.66 2.19 17.33
CA GLY A 223 23.29 1.98 18.62
C GLY A 223 23.96 0.61 18.77
N TYR A 224 24.03 0.11 19.99
CA TYR A 224 24.80 -1.09 20.35
C TYR A 224 24.23 -1.78 21.58
N ILE A 225 24.72 -2.99 21.89
CA ILE A 225 24.36 -3.74 23.10
C ILE A 225 24.27 -2.83 24.33
N GLY A 226 23.11 -2.85 24.98
CA GLY A 226 22.80 -2.04 26.15
C GLY A 226 22.25 -0.64 25.83
N ASN A 227 22.40 -0.12 24.62
CA ASN A 227 22.03 1.25 24.26
C ASN A 227 21.57 1.30 22.80
N TYR A 228 20.44 0.67 22.50
CA TYR A 228 19.78 0.74 21.20
C TYR A 228 18.79 1.88 21.17
N GLN A 229 18.79 2.63 20.07
CA GLN A 229 17.78 3.61 19.75
C GLN A 229 16.95 3.08 18.58
N VAL A 230 15.66 2.85 18.83
CA VAL A 230 14.74 2.18 17.89
C VAL A 230 13.66 3.16 17.46
N THR A 231 13.49 3.35 16.16
CA THR A 231 12.39 4.14 15.61
C THR A 231 11.22 3.24 15.25
N VAL A 232 10.07 3.48 15.88
CA VAL A 232 8.80 2.78 15.64
C VAL A 232 7.85 3.69 14.88
N LYS A 233 7.31 3.20 13.77
CA LYS A 233 6.23 3.84 13.01
C LYS A 233 4.90 3.21 13.42
N ARG A 234 4.06 3.97 14.12
CA ARG A 234 2.68 3.62 14.42
C ARG A 234 1.79 4.00 13.25
N LYS A 235 1.13 3.03 12.63
CA LYS A 235 0.21 3.26 11.51
C LYS A 235 -1.10 3.86 12.02
N PRO A 236 -1.75 4.76 11.26
CA PRO A 236 -3.00 5.36 11.69
C PRO A 236 -4.11 4.31 11.66
N ARG A 237 -4.67 3.97 12.82
CA ARG A 237 -5.86 3.09 12.88
C ARG A 237 -7.13 3.77 12.37
N TYR A 238 -7.11 5.10 12.28
CA TYR A 238 -8.26 5.98 12.10
C TYR A 238 -9.36 5.79 13.15
N ILE A 239 -8.97 5.22 14.29
CA ILE A 239 -9.83 4.95 15.44
C ILE A 239 -9.02 5.25 16.69
N LYS A 240 -9.60 6.06 17.57
CA LYS A 240 -9.03 6.44 18.86
C LYS A 240 -9.05 5.24 19.80
N GLU A 241 -7.86 4.69 20.04
CA GLU A 241 -7.64 3.62 21.00
C GLU A 241 -8.11 4.06 22.40
N GLY A 242 -8.72 3.16 23.18
CA GLY A 242 -9.30 3.45 24.50
C GLY A 242 -10.67 4.16 24.49
N VAL A 243 -11.08 4.77 23.37
CA VAL A 243 -12.44 5.31 23.17
C VAL A 243 -13.33 4.30 22.46
N CYS A 244 -12.78 3.53 21.52
CA CYS A 244 -13.51 2.48 20.82
C CYS A 244 -13.98 1.39 21.79
N THR A 245 -15.27 1.05 21.74
CA THR A 245 -15.88 -0.02 22.56
C THR A 245 -15.82 -1.40 21.90
N GLY A 246 -15.44 -1.47 20.62
CA GLY A 246 -15.41 -2.72 19.87
C GLY A 246 -16.77 -3.34 19.53
N CYS A 247 -17.85 -2.55 19.51
CA CYS A 247 -19.23 -3.04 19.29
C CYS A 247 -19.53 -3.59 17.88
N GLY A 248 -18.85 -3.08 16.85
CA GLY A 248 -18.97 -3.57 15.47
C GLY A 248 -20.09 -2.95 14.61
N GLU A 249 -20.89 -2.00 15.11
CA GLU A 249 -21.93 -1.34 14.30
C GLU A 249 -21.36 -0.65 13.05
N CYS A 250 -20.16 -0.11 13.15
CA CYS A 250 -19.46 0.53 12.04
C CYS A 250 -19.14 -0.43 10.87
N ALA A 251 -18.87 -1.71 11.15
CA ALA A 251 -18.61 -2.70 10.11
C ALA A 251 -19.90 -3.09 9.37
N LYS A 252 -21.04 -3.14 10.06
CA LYS A 252 -22.34 -3.49 9.45
C LYS A 252 -22.77 -2.49 8.37
N VAL A 253 -22.42 -1.21 8.54
CA VAL A 253 -22.79 -0.16 7.57
C VAL A 253 -21.77 0.04 6.45
N CYS A 254 -20.55 -0.51 6.58
CA CYS A 254 -19.48 -0.37 5.60
C CYS A 254 -19.86 -1.02 4.26
N PRO A 255 -19.89 -0.26 3.15
CA PRO A 255 -20.30 -0.80 1.86
C PRO A 255 -19.20 -1.59 1.15
N VAL A 256 -17.94 -1.40 1.55
CA VAL A 256 -16.78 -2.07 0.95
C VAL A 256 -16.60 -3.46 1.55
N SER A 257 -16.42 -4.46 0.69
CA SER A 257 -15.99 -5.83 1.00
C SER A 257 -14.61 -6.10 0.39
N LEU A 258 -13.75 -6.81 1.12
CA LEU A 258 -12.37 -7.16 0.76
C LEU A 258 -12.05 -8.56 1.27
N PRO A 259 -11.21 -9.37 0.62
CA PRO A 259 -10.79 -10.66 1.14
C PRO A 259 -10.17 -10.53 2.56
N SER A 260 -10.57 -11.40 3.47
CA SER A 260 -10.06 -11.44 4.85
C SER A 260 -8.69 -12.12 4.89
N GLU A 261 -7.63 -11.38 5.21
CA GLU A 261 -6.28 -11.94 5.38
C GLU A 261 -6.21 -12.87 6.60
N TRP A 262 -7.04 -12.65 7.62
CA TRP A 262 -7.11 -13.53 8.79
C TRP A 262 -7.74 -14.88 8.48
N ASP A 263 -8.68 -14.91 7.52
CA ASP A 263 -9.39 -16.11 7.08
C ASP A 263 -8.84 -16.65 5.76
N GLU A 264 -7.59 -16.31 5.40
CA GLU A 264 -6.91 -16.82 4.20
C GLU A 264 -7.72 -16.61 2.90
N GLY A 265 -8.42 -15.47 2.79
CA GLY A 265 -9.24 -15.15 1.61
C GLY A 265 -10.52 -15.98 1.45
N LEU A 266 -10.87 -16.84 2.42
CA LEU A 266 -12.05 -17.70 2.34
C LEU A 266 -13.38 -16.94 2.46
N ILE A 267 -13.37 -15.77 3.08
CA ILE A 267 -14.51 -14.85 3.20
C ILE A 267 -14.05 -13.40 3.05
N ASP A 268 -15.01 -12.52 2.82
CA ASP A 268 -14.79 -11.08 2.83
C ASP A 268 -14.89 -10.48 4.23
N ARG A 269 -13.96 -9.58 4.55
CA ARG A 269 -14.07 -8.58 5.61
C ARG A 269 -14.51 -7.22 5.06
N LYS A 270 -14.75 -6.27 5.97
CA LYS A 270 -15.04 -4.88 5.64
C LYS A 270 -13.76 -4.02 5.68
N ALA A 271 -13.79 -2.83 5.09
CA ALA A 271 -12.67 -1.88 5.17
C ALA A 271 -12.43 -1.39 6.61
N ILE A 272 -13.51 -1.18 7.39
CA ILE A 272 -13.42 -1.05 8.85
C ILE A 272 -13.64 -2.43 9.49
N PHE A 273 -12.62 -2.93 10.18
CA PHE A 273 -12.62 -4.32 10.65
C PHE A 273 -11.92 -4.47 12.00
N ARG A 274 -12.16 -5.61 12.62
CA ARG A 274 -11.37 -6.18 13.72
C ARG A 274 -10.94 -7.56 13.23
N ALA A 275 -9.64 -7.88 13.36
CA ALA A 275 -9.06 -9.08 12.74
C ALA A 275 -9.84 -10.36 13.06
N PHE A 276 -10.25 -10.54 14.31
CA PHE A 276 -11.11 -11.64 14.75
C PHE A 276 -11.84 -11.26 16.05
N PRO A 277 -12.85 -12.02 16.51
CA PRO A 277 -13.67 -11.63 17.66
C PRO A 277 -12.91 -11.38 18.97
N GLN A 278 -11.87 -12.17 19.25
CA GLN A 278 -11.05 -12.09 20.47
C GLN A 278 -9.76 -11.27 20.28
N ALA A 279 -9.66 -10.48 19.21
CA ALA A 279 -8.49 -9.65 18.92
C ALA A 279 -8.14 -8.73 20.10
N VAL A 280 -6.84 -8.57 20.35
CA VAL A 280 -6.29 -7.69 21.39
C VAL A 280 -5.29 -6.71 20.77
N PRO A 281 -5.48 -5.40 20.94
CA PRO A 281 -6.56 -4.74 21.69
C PRO A 281 -7.95 -4.93 21.05
N ILE A 282 -9.00 -4.85 21.89
CA ILE A 282 -10.40 -4.93 21.44
C ILE A 282 -10.78 -3.58 20.79
N THR A 283 -10.23 -3.32 19.61
CA THR A 283 -10.46 -2.11 18.83
C THR A 283 -10.61 -2.45 17.35
N PHE A 284 -11.32 -1.60 16.62
CA PHE A 284 -11.39 -1.69 15.16
C PHE A 284 -10.20 -0.97 14.53
N THR A 285 -10.06 -1.10 13.21
CA THR A 285 -9.13 -0.34 12.37
C THR A 285 -9.78 -0.11 11.02
N ILE A 286 -9.53 1.04 10.41
CA ILE A 286 -9.93 1.30 9.03
C ILE A 286 -8.70 1.07 8.15
N ASP A 287 -8.82 0.13 7.22
CA ASP A 287 -7.86 -0.03 6.15
C ASP A 287 -8.11 1.04 5.08
N LYS A 288 -7.14 1.92 4.89
CA LYS A 288 -7.29 3.13 4.07
C LYS A 288 -6.01 3.42 3.32
N LYS A 289 -6.16 3.61 2.02
CA LYS A 289 -5.12 3.97 1.06
C LYS A 289 -5.34 5.39 0.56
N ASP A 290 -4.52 5.84 -0.39
CA ASP A 290 -4.72 7.14 -1.02
C ASP A 290 -6.09 7.20 -1.73
N ARG A 291 -6.65 8.40 -1.84
CA ARG A 291 -7.95 8.59 -2.49
C ARG A 291 -7.93 8.04 -3.92
N ALA A 292 -9.03 7.38 -4.30
CA ALA A 292 -9.15 6.76 -5.60
C ALA A 292 -8.94 7.77 -6.75
N PRO A 293 -8.32 7.35 -7.87
CA PRO A 293 -8.10 8.21 -9.04
C PRO A 293 -9.36 8.91 -9.55
N CYS A 294 -10.50 8.23 -9.52
CA CYS A 294 -11.78 8.80 -9.94
C CYS A 294 -12.24 9.98 -9.07
N THR A 295 -11.92 9.96 -7.77
CA THR A 295 -12.22 11.05 -6.83
C THR A 295 -11.25 12.21 -7.02
N THR A 296 -9.95 11.95 -7.18
CA THR A 296 -8.93 13.00 -7.34
C THR A 296 -9.01 13.69 -8.71
N THR A 297 -9.45 12.97 -9.75
CA THR A 297 -9.63 13.49 -11.12
C THR A 297 -10.89 14.34 -11.26
N CYS A 298 -11.91 14.10 -10.42
CA CYS A 298 -13.13 14.91 -10.45
C CYS A 298 -12.80 16.37 -10.07
N PRO A 299 -13.09 17.37 -10.94
CA PRO A 299 -12.76 18.76 -10.62
C PRO A 299 -13.38 19.27 -9.31
N ALA A 300 -14.60 18.83 -9.00
CA ALA A 300 -15.30 19.17 -7.75
C ALA A 300 -14.90 18.28 -6.55
N GLY A 301 -14.04 17.27 -6.75
CA GLY A 301 -13.58 16.37 -5.69
C GLY A 301 -14.68 15.50 -5.10
N ILE A 302 -15.69 15.11 -5.90
CA ILE A 302 -16.79 14.25 -5.47
C ILE A 302 -16.23 12.88 -5.06
N ASN A 303 -16.73 12.31 -3.97
CA ASN A 303 -16.33 10.98 -3.52
C ASN A 303 -16.95 9.87 -4.40
N VAL A 304 -16.33 9.65 -5.55
CA VAL A 304 -16.81 8.70 -6.57
C VAL A 304 -16.87 7.28 -6.06
N GLN A 305 -15.76 6.77 -5.51
CA GLN A 305 -15.73 5.41 -4.96
C GLN A 305 -16.81 5.23 -3.87
N GLY A 306 -17.02 6.24 -3.03
CA GLY A 306 -18.03 6.23 -1.98
C GLY A 306 -19.44 5.97 -2.49
N TYR A 307 -19.92 6.78 -3.43
CA TYR A 307 -21.30 6.64 -3.91
C TYR A 307 -21.47 5.40 -4.79
N VAL A 308 -20.46 4.99 -5.56
CA VAL A 308 -20.49 3.74 -6.35
C VAL A 308 -20.65 2.54 -5.40
N GLN A 309 -19.91 2.49 -4.30
CA GLN A 309 -20.03 1.41 -3.32
C GLN A 309 -21.39 1.40 -2.61
N LEU A 310 -21.98 2.58 -2.34
CA LEU A 310 -23.33 2.67 -1.77
C LEU A 310 -24.41 2.18 -2.76
N ILE A 311 -24.28 2.49 -4.05
CA ILE A 311 -25.18 2.00 -5.11
C ILE A 311 -25.13 0.48 -5.20
N GLY A 312 -23.95 -0.14 -5.19
CA GLY A 312 -23.83 -1.61 -5.21
C GLY A 312 -24.56 -2.30 -4.05
N GLN A 313 -24.68 -1.61 -2.90
CA GLN A 313 -25.39 -2.08 -1.70
C GLN A 313 -26.88 -1.70 -1.67
N GLY A 314 -27.42 -1.04 -2.70
CA GLY A 314 -28.82 -0.59 -2.72
C GLY A 314 -29.12 0.65 -1.87
N LYS A 315 -28.08 1.40 -1.46
CA LYS A 315 -28.20 2.56 -0.54
C LYS A 315 -28.23 3.89 -1.31
N TYR A 316 -29.27 4.09 -2.12
CA TYR A 316 -29.34 5.21 -3.08
C TYR A 316 -29.48 6.57 -2.38
N LEU A 317 -30.28 6.64 -1.31
CA LEU A 317 -30.43 7.87 -0.52
C LEU A 317 -29.10 8.34 0.08
N GLU A 318 -28.32 7.42 0.64
CA GLU A 318 -26.98 7.70 1.17
C GLU A 318 -26.00 8.08 0.06
N ALA A 319 -26.09 7.43 -1.10
CA ALA A 319 -25.27 7.76 -2.27
C ALA A 319 -25.52 9.21 -2.73
N VAL A 320 -26.78 9.60 -2.87
CA VAL A 320 -27.17 10.98 -3.25
C VAL A 320 -26.76 11.99 -2.19
N LYS A 321 -26.97 11.69 -0.89
CA LYS A 321 -26.47 12.55 0.21
C LYS A 321 -24.96 12.75 0.16
N LEU A 322 -24.20 11.71 -0.18
CA LEU A 322 -22.75 11.81 -0.34
C LEU A 322 -22.36 12.65 -1.56
N ILE A 323 -23.07 12.52 -2.68
CA ILE A 323 -22.86 13.34 -3.87
C ILE A 323 -23.14 14.82 -3.57
N LEU A 324 -24.24 15.12 -2.88
CA LEU A 324 -24.68 16.48 -2.51
C LEU A 324 -23.68 17.24 -1.63
N GLN A 325 -22.72 16.57 -0.99
CA GLN A 325 -21.63 17.24 -0.26
C GLN A 325 -20.72 18.07 -1.16
N ARG A 326 -20.62 17.72 -2.46
CA ARG A 326 -19.70 18.33 -3.44
C ARG A 326 -20.36 18.61 -4.79
N LEU A 327 -21.64 18.33 -4.95
CA LEU A 327 -22.35 18.54 -6.20
C LEU A 327 -23.84 18.80 -5.92
N PRO A 328 -24.32 20.04 -6.04
CA PRO A 328 -25.72 20.38 -5.76
C PRO A 328 -26.72 19.86 -6.80
N LEU A 329 -26.25 19.41 -7.97
CA LEU A 329 -27.09 18.99 -9.10
C LEU A 329 -26.73 17.55 -9.56
N PRO A 330 -26.93 16.52 -8.72
CA PRO A 330 -26.52 15.15 -9.01
C PRO A 330 -27.15 14.57 -10.28
N GLY A 331 -28.46 14.76 -10.49
CA GLY A 331 -29.24 14.28 -11.63
C GLY A 331 -28.88 14.97 -12.94
N VAL A 332 -28.63 16.29 -12.91
CA VAL A 332 -28.14 17.05 -14.07
C VAL A 332 -26.76 16.53 -14.51
N LEU A 333 -25.80 16.42 -13.58
CA LEU A 333 -24.45 15.93 -13.90
C LEU A 333 -24.40 14.41 -14.13
N GLY A 334 -25.45 13.67 -13.79
CA GLY A 334 -25.67 12.31 -14.25
C GLY A 334 -25.91 12.23 -15.77
N ARG A 335 -26.33 13.33 -16.41
CA ARG A 335 -26.65 13.38 -17.84
C ARG A 335 -25.58 14.10 -18.65
N VAL A 336 -25.09 15.24 -18.16
CA VAL A 336 -24.29 16.16 -18.98
C VAL A 336 -22.79 16.19 -18.66
N CYS A 337 -22.35 15.41 -17.67
CA CYS A 337 -20.96 15.40 -17.22
C CYS A 337 -20.03 14.73 -18.27
N PRO A 338 -18.86 15.34 -18.59
CA PRO A 338 -17.82 14.72 -19.43
C PRO A 338 -17.06 13.57 -18.75
N HIS A 339 -17.49 13.18 -17.55
CA HIS A 339 -17.00 11.99 -16.83
C HIS A 339 -15.46 11.82 -16.79
N PRO A 340 -14.67 12.86 -16.46
CA PRO A 340 -13.20 12.76 -16.46
C PRO A 340 -12.70 11.71 -15.47
N CYS A 341 -13.49 11.41 -14.44
CA CYS A 341 -13.26 10.32 -13.49
C CYS A 341 -13.18 8.92 -14.13
N GLU A 342 -13.88 8.68 -15.23
CA GLU A 342 -13.83 7.40 -15.96
C GLU A 342 -12.52 7.25 -16.73
N GLY A 343 -11.98 8.36 -17.25
CA GLY A 343 -10.71 8.38 -17.99
C GLY A 343 -9.48 8.02 -17.17
N GLN A 344 -9.57 8.05 -15.83
CA GLN A 344 -8.53 7.62 -14.89
C GLN A 344 -8.96 6.42 -14.05
N CYS A 345 -10.07 5.75 -14.41
CA CYS A 345 -10.54 4.58 -13.68
C CYS A 345 -9.61 3.39 -13.94
N ARG A 346 -8.97 2.89 -12.88
CA ARG A 346 -8.04 1.73 -12.96
C ARG A 346 -8.71 0.42 -13.39
N ARG A 347 -10.05 0.35 -13.41
CA ARG A 347 -10.76 -0.81 -13.99
C ARG A 347 -10.43 -1.01 -15.48
N ALA A 348 -10.05 0.05 -16.18
CA ALA A 348 -9.55 -0.03 -17.56
C ALA A 348 -8.21 -0.80 -17.71
N GLU A 349 -7.48 -1.04 -16.62
CA GLU A 349 -6.30 -1.93 -16.63
C GLU A 349 -6.70 -3.42 -16.77
N VAL A 350 -7.96 -3.76 -16.47
CA VAL A 350 -8.51 -5.12 -16.55
C VAL A 350 -9.47 -5.26 -17.74
N ASP A 351 -10.45 -4.35 -17.84
CA ASP A 351 -11.45 -4.36 -18.92
C ASP A 351 -11.84 -2.93 -19.36
N ALA A 352 -13.00 -2.43 -18.96
CA ALA A 352 -13.52 -1.10 -19.29
C ALA A 352 -13.74 -0.27 -18.01
N PRO A 353 -13.63 1.07 -18.05
CA PRO A 353 -13.97 1.91 -16.91
C PRO A 353 -15.36 1.60 -16.32
N VAL A 354 -15.52 1.86 -15.02
CA VAL A 354 -16.85 1.86 -14.40
C VAL A 354 -17.67 3.02 -14.99
N ALA A 355 -18.95 2.78 -15.28
CA ALA A 355 -19.91 3.76 -15.79
C ALA A 355 -20.35 4.76 -14.70
N ILE A 356 -19.38 5.52 -14.20
CA ILE A 356 -19.49 6.41 -13.05
C ILE A 356 -20.56 7.50 -13.26
N ARG A 357 -20.68 8.03 -14.47
CA ARG A 357 -21.71 9.02 -14.81
C ARG A 357 -23.10 8.41 -14.72
N ASP A 358 -23.28 7.25 -15.32
CA ASP A 358 -24.57 6.60 -15.45
C ASP A 358 -25.05 6.04 -14.11
N LEU A 359 -24.13 5.56 -13.27
CA LEU A 359 -24.41 5.21 -11.87
C LEU A 359 -24.85 6.42 -11.04
N LYS A 360 -24.24 7.61 -11.27
CA LYS A 360 -24.66 8.84 -10.60
C LYS A 360 -26.07 9.25 -11.04
N ARG A 361 -26.37 9.15 -12.34
CA ARG A 361 -27.72 9.37 -12.88
C ARG A 361 -28.72 8.43 -12.24
N PHE A 362 -28.42 7.13 -12.23
CA PHE A 362 -29.27 6.11 -11.62
C PHE A 362 -29.58 6.46 -10.16
N ALA A 363 -28.57 6.74 -9.34
CA ALA A 363 -28.78 7.08 -7.93
C ALA A 363 -29.65 8.33 -7.75
N ALA A 364 -29.44 9.36 -8.57
CA ALA A 364 -30.25 10.58 -8.54
C ALA A 364 -31.70 10.31 -8.95
N ASP A 365 -31.93 9.52 -9.99
CA ASP A 365 -33.27 9.22 -10.50
C ASP A 365 -34.07 8.30 -9.52
N GLN A 366 -33.39 7.52 -8.66
CA GLN A 366 -34.03 6.75 -7.59
C GLN A 366 -34.50 7.59 -6.39
N VAL A 367 -33.96 8.81 -6.21
CA VAL A 367 -34.22 9.64 -5.04
C VAL A 367 -34.87 10.94 -5.47
N LYS A 368 -36.14 11.09 -5.11
CA LYS A 368 -36.88 12.32 -5.32
C LYS A 368 -36.29 13.45 -4.48
N PRO A 369 -35.92 14.61 -5.06
CA PRO A 369 -35.39 15.73 -4.29
C PRO A 369 -36.32 16.18 -3.15
N GLU A 370 -37.63 15.98 -3.30
CA GLU A 370 -38.63 16.32 -2.28
C GLU A 370 -38.56 15.42 -1.04
N ASP A 371 -37.97 14.23 -1.15
CA ASP A 371 -37.78 13.27 -0.04
C ASP A 371 -36.46 13.51 0.71
N LEU A 372 -35.62 14.42 0.21
CA LEU A 372 -34.36 14.76 0.86
C LEU A 372 -34.58 15.70 2.06
N PRO A 373 -33.82 15.52 3.15
CA PRO A 373 -33.96 16.37 4.33
C PRO A 373 -33.43 17.78 4.03
N VAL A 374 -34.30 18.78 4.18
CA VAL A 374 -33.92 20.20 4.16
C VAL A 374 -33.34 20.58 5.51
N ALA A 375 -32.10 21.04 5.53
CA ALA A 375 -31.43 21.43 6.78
C ALA A 375 -32.03 22.72 7.34
N ALA A 376 -32.29 22.77 8.66
CA ALA A 376 -32.57 24.01 9.36
C ALA A 376 -31.27 24.82 9.48
N ILE A 377 -31.23 25.98 8.83
CA ILE A 377 -30.03 26.84 8.76
C ILE A 377 -30.30 28.11 9.57
N GLU A 378 -29.43 28.40 10.54
CA GLU A 378 -29.46 29.66 11.28
C GLU A 378 -28.87 30.80 10.45
N ASP A 379 -29.59 31.92 10.40
CA ASP A 379 -29.16 33.08 9.63
C ASP A 379 -28.04 33.85 10.32
N ARG A 380 -26.95 34.05 9.57
CA ARG A 380 -25.87 34.95 9.92
C ARG A 380 -26.23 36.40 9.54
N PRO A 381 -25.68 37.40 10.25
CA PRO A 381 -25.85 38.78 9.89
C PRO A 381 -25.04 39.12 8.62
N GLY A 382 -25.71 39.33 7.50
CA GLY A 382 -25.08 39.72 6.24
C GLY A 382 -25.78 39.11 5.03
N LYS A 383 -25.77 39.83 3.91
CA LYS A 383 -26.42 39.42 2.66
C LYS A 383 -25.39 39.26 1.54
N VAL A 384 -25.58 38.26 0.71
CA VAL A 384 -24.75 37.98 -0.47
C VAL A 384 -25.60 37.98 -1.73
N ALA A 385 -25.14 38.69 -2.76
CA ALA A 385 -25.76 38.68 -4.07
C ALA A 385 -25.02 37.73 -4.99
N VAL A 386 -25.74 36.82 -5.65
CA VAL A 386 -25.18 35.94 -6.68
C VAL A 386 -25.83 36.30 -8.02
N VAL A 387 -25.03 36.76 -8.97
CA VAL A 387 -25.51 37.19 -10.29
C VAL A 387 -25.22 36.09 -11.32
N GLY A 388 -26.29 35.49 -11.84
CA GLY A 388 -26.29 34.34 -12.74
C GLY A 388 -26.59 33.04 -12.00
N SER A 389 -27.57 32.29 -12.50
CA SER A 389 -28.03 31.01 -11.93
C SER A 389 -27.52 29.78 -12.68
N GLY A 390 -26.37 29.91 -13.36
CA GLY A 390 -25.66 28.77 -13.94
C GLY A 390 -25.02 27.87 -12.87
N PRO A 391 -24.28 26.82 -13.26
CA PRO A 391 -23.70 25.85 -12.34
C PRO A 391 -22.85 26.49 -11.23
N ALA A 392 -21.97 27.43 -11.59
CA ALA A 392 -21.13 28.12 -10.62
C ALA A 392 -21.95 28.97 -9.62
N GLY A 393 -22.97 29.69 -10.11
CA GLY A 393 -23.83 30.52 -9.29
C GLY A 393 -24.70 29.71 -8.32
N LEU A 394 -25.30 28.62 -8.80
CA LEU A 394 -26.06 27.70 -7.95
C LEU A 394 -25.18 27.05 -6.88
N THR A 395 -23.95 26.65 -7.23
CA THR A 395 -23.00 26.12 -6.24
C THR A 395 -22.60 27.15 -5.19
N VAL A 396 -22.30 28.39 -5.57
CA VAL A 396 -21.96 29.44 -4.59
C VAL A 396 -23.16 29.74 -3.68
N ALA A 397 -24.36 29.83 -4.26
CA ALA A 397 -25.57 30.08 -3.49
C ALA A 397 -25.84 28.95 -2.49
N TRP A 398 -25.68 27.69 -2.92
CA TRP A 398 -25.81 26.50 -2.08
C TRP A 398 -24.80 26.50 -0.92
N ASP A 399 -23.51 26.61 -1.21
CA ASP A 399 -22.45 26.52 -0.21
C ASP A 399 -22.53 27.65 0.83
N LEU A 400 -22.76 28.88 0.38
CA LEU A 400 -22.89 30.03 1.29
C LEU A 400 -24.16 29.94 2.13
N ARG A 401 -25.26 29.45 1.56
CA ARG A 401 -26.49 29.22 2.31
C ARG A 401 -26.27 28.16 3.39
N LEU A 402 -25.66 27.01 3.08
CA LEU A 402 -25.32 25.99 4.08
C LEU A 402 -24.40 26.51 5.20
N LYS A 403 -23.59 27.55 4.93
CA LYS A 403 -22.76 28.24 5.93
C LYS A 403 -23.52 29.30 6.75
N GLY A 404 -24.80 29.52 6.47
CA GLY A 404 -25.71 30.42 7.20
C GLY A 404 -25.91 31.81 6.60
N TRP A 405 -25.31 32.11 5.44
CA TRP A 405 -25.48 33.44 4.82
C TRP A 405 -26.84 33.58 4.15
N GLN A 406 -27.40 34.80 4.15
CA GLN A 406 -28.60 35.12 3.38
C GLN A 406 -28.19 35.39 1.93
N VAL A 407 -28.72 34.60 1.00
CA VAL A 407 -28.31 34.65 -0.41
C VAL A 407 -29.50 35.03 -1.30
N THR A 408 -29.28 35.99 -2.19
CA THR A 408 -30.22 36.32 -3.27
C THR A 408 -29.57 36.05 -4.63
N LEU A 409 -30.19 35.19 -5.43
CA LEU A 409 -29.84 34.90 -6.82
C LEU A 409 -30.53 35.90 -7.77
N PHE A 410 -29.77 36.53 -8.64
CA PHE A 410 -30.27 37.40 -9.70
C PHE A 410 -30.00 36.73 -11.05
N GLU A 411 -31.05 36.50 -11.84
CA GLU A 411 -30.97 35.82 -13.13
C GLU A 411 -31.56 36.71 -14.23
N ALA A 412 -30.84 36.85 -15.35
CA ALA A 412 -31.26 37.68 -16.47
C ALA A 412 -32.36 37.01 -17.30
N LEU A 413 -32.40 35.68 -17.32
CA LEU A 413 -33.43 34.89 -17.98
C LEU A 413 -34.72 34.83 -17.14
N PRO A 414 -35.88 34.50 -17.75
CA PRO A 414 -37.14 34.31 -17.01
C PRO A 414 -37.13 33.07 -16.09
N LEU A 415 -36.20 32.14 -16.32
CA LEU A 415 -36.05 30.87 -15.60
C LEU A 415 -34.62 30.70 -15.11
N LEU A 416 -34.45 29.98 -14.00
CA LEU A 416 -33.14 29.64 -13.44
C LEU A 416 -32.44 28.51 -14.22
N GLY A 417 -31.12 28.39 -14.01
CA GLY A 417 -30.27 27.33 -14.58
C GLY A 417 -29.23 27.85 -15.58
N GLY A 418 -29.31 29.12 -15.98
CA GLY A 418 -28.34 29.73 -16.92
C GLY A 418 -28.13 28.87 -18.18
N MET A 419 -26.87 28.64 -18.55
CA MET A 419 -26.52 27.80 -19.72
C MET A 419 -26.94 26.33 -19.61
N LEU A 420 -27.23 25.78 -18.42
CA LEU A 420 -27.84 24.45 -18.31
C LEU A 420 -29.25 24.44 -18.91
N ARG A 421 -30.02 25.50 -18.64
CA ARG A 421 -31.41 25.67 -19.11
C ARG A 421 -31.48 25.95 -20.60
N VAL A 422 -30.59 26.81 -21.11
CA VAL A 422 -30.72 27.35 -22.49
C VAL A 422 -29.65 26.86 -23.47
N GLY A 423 -28.58 26.24 -22.98
CA GLY A 423 -27.46 25.80 -23.82
C GLY A 423 -27.43 24.29 -24.08
N ILE A 424 -28.12 23.49 -23.27
CA ILE A 424 -28.19 22.03 -23.40
C ILE A 424 -29.60 21.66 -23.85
N PRO A 425 -29.80 20.93 -24.96
CA PRO A 425 -31.13 20.55 -25.43
C PRO A 425 -31.90 19.65 -24.45
N ASP A 426 -33.23 19.79 -24.44
CA ASP A 426 -34.14 19.03 -23.56
C ASP A 426 -33.97 17.49 -23.67
N TYR A 427 -33.61 16.99 -24.85
CA TYR A 427 -33.41 15.54 -25.09
C TYR A 427 -32.16 14.97 -24.38
N ARG A 428 -31.26 15.83 -23.88
CA ARG A 428 -30.10 15.46 -23.05
C ARG A 428 -30.31 15.84 -21.60
N LEU A 429 -30.91 17.00 -21.37
CA LEU A 429 -31.22 17.49 -20.02
C LEU A 429 -32.69 17.89 -19.93
N PRO A 430 -33.56 16.97 -19.48
CA PRO A 430 -34.97 17.27 -19.32
C PRO A 430 -35.19 18.46 -18.38
N PRO A 431 -36.10 19.39 -18.72
CA PRO A 431 -36.23 20.62 -17.96
C PRO A 431 -36.76 20.41 -16.55
N ASP A 432 -37.62 19.40 -16.36
CA ASP A 432 -38.22 19.04 -15.08
C ASP A 432 -37.19 18.50 -14.09
N ILE A 433 -36.17 17.77 -14.56
CA ILE A 433 -35.06 17.32 -13.71
C ILE A 433 -34.27 18.51 -13.18
N LEU A 434 -33.94 19.47 -14.05
CA LEU A 434 -33.23 20.68 -13.63
C LEU A 434 -34.07 21.54 -12.67
N ASP A 435 -35.37 21.68 -12.92
CA ASP A 435 -36.27 22.44 -12.06
C ASP A 435 -36.38 21.83 -10.66
N ARG A 436 -36.58 20.51 -10.55
CA ARG A 436 -36.66 19.83 -9.25
C ARG A 436 -35.39 19.98 -8.42
N GLU A 437 -34.22 19.87 -9.04
CA GLU A 437 -32.96 20.05 -8.33
C GLU A 437 -32.74 21.51 -7.89
N ILE A 438 -33.06 22.49 -8.75
CA ILE A 438 -32.99 23.91 -8.39
C ILE A 438 -33.97 24.22 -7.25
N ASP A 439 -35.21 23.74 -7.34
CA ASP A 439 -36.25 23.95 -6.32
C ASP A 439 -35.80 23.41 -4.96
N TYR A 440 -35.14 22.24 -4.92
CA TYR A 440 -34.55 21.71 -3.70
C TYR A 440 -33.49 22.65 -3.10
N LEU A 441 -32.65 23.28 -3.91
CA LEU A 441 -31.70 24.29 -3.42
C LEU A 441 -32.43 25.52 -2.87
N LEU A 442 -33.46 26.00 -3.55
CA LEU A 442 -34.25 27.17 -3.12
C LEU A 442 -34.99 26.92 -1.79
N GLN A 443 -35.44 25.69 -1.55
CA GLN A 443 -36.09 25.29 -0.28
C GLN A 443 -35.19 25.49 0.96
N HIS A 444 -33.87 25.66 0.78
CA HIS A 444 -32.94 25.98 1.87
C HIS A 444 -32.93 27.48 2.23
N GLY A 445 -33.82 28.28 1.66
CA GLY A 445 -33.95 29.72 1.94
C GLY A 445 -33.09 30.60 1.04
N ILE A 446 -32.83 30.16 -0.19
CA ILE A 446 -32.17 31.00 -1.21
C ILE A 446 -33.27 31.80 -1.92
N GLU A 447 -33.19 33.12 -1.87
CA GLU A 447 -34.10 33.99 -2.61
C GLU A 447 -33.67 34.04 -4.08
N SER A 448 -34.62 34.14 -5.01
CA SER A 448 -34.31 34.28 -6.44
C SER A 448 -35.15 35.39 -7.09
N LYS A 449 -34.53 36.09 -8.04
CA LYS A 449 -35.14 37.16 -8.85
C LYS A 449 -34.75 36.95 -10.31
N THR A 450 -35.72 36.52 -11.13
CA THR A 450 -35.55 36.29 -12.58
C THR A 450 -35.90 37.54 -13.39
N GLY A 451 -35.47 37.59 -14.64
CA GLY A 451 -35.64 38.76 -15.52
C GLY A 451 -34.88 40.01 -15.06
N MET A 452 -33.79 39.84 -14.32
CA MET A 452 -32.97 40.92 -13.75
C MET A 452 -31.55 40.84 -14.33
N ARG A 453 -31.21 41.77 -15.21
CA ARG A 453 -29.90 41.83 -15.90
C ARG A 453 -28.98 42.89 -15.30
N LEU A 454 -27.80 42.46 -14.88
CA LEU A 454 -26.74 43.34 -14.41
C LEU A 454 -26.28 44.29 -15.54
N GLY A 455 -26.26 45.60 -15.25
CA GLY A 455 -25.92 46.66 -16.20
C GLY A 455 -27.11 47.29 -16.93
N GLU A 456 -28.29 46.67 -16.85
CA GLU A 456 -29.54 47.21 -17.41
C GLU A 456 -30.57 47.49 -16.31
N ASP A 457 -30.90 46.48 -15.50
CA ASP A 457 -31.93 46.59 -14.45
C ASP A 457 -31.36 47.02 -13.09
N PHE A 458 -30.08 46.70 -12.84
CA PHE A 458 -29.35 47.08 -11.61
C PHE A 458 -27.83 47.11 -11.85
N SER A 459 -27.11 47.80 -10.98
CA SER A 459 -25.65 47.92 -10.98
C SER A 459 -25.00 47.30 -9.73
N LEU A 460 -23.67 47.17 -9.73
CA LEU A 460 -22.92 46.75 -8.54
C LEU A 460 -23.06 47.73 -7.37
N ALA A 461 -23.22 49.03 -7.67
CA ALA A 461 -23.46 50.05 -6.66
C ALA A 461 -24.85 49.86 -6.01
N ASP A 462 -25.88 49.55 -6.79
CA ASP A 462 -27.23 49.29 -6.25
C ASP A 462 -27.25 48.10 -5.29
N LEU A 463 -26.44 47.07 -5.54
CA LEU A 463 -26.30 45.93 -4.61
C LEU A 463 -25.61 46.36 -3.31
N SER A 464 -24.58 47.19 -3.40
CA SER A 464 -23.90 47.73 -2.23
C SER A 464 -24.83 48.61 -1.38
N ASP A 465 -25.63 49.46 -2.02
CA ASP A 465 -26.64 50.34 -1.38
C ASP A 465 -27.79 49.54 -0.73
N GLN A 466 -28.14 48.38 -1.30
CA GLN A 466 -29.09 47.42 -0.72
C GLN A 466 -28.52 46.61 0.46
N GLY A 467 -27.26 46.82 0.82
CA GLY A 467 -26.60 46.19 1.97
C GLY A 467 -26.04 44.80 1.70
N TYR A 468 -25.81 44.42 0.44
CA TYR A 468 -25.07 43.20 0.11
C TYR A 468 -23.58 43.40 0.42
N GLN A 469 -23.03 42.52 1.25
CA GLN A 469 -21.65 42.62 1.76
C GLN A 469 -20.62 41.99 0.81
N ALA A 470 -21.07 41.04 -0.01
CA ALA A 470 -20.28 40.42 -1.07
C ALA A 470 -21.16 40.11 -2.29
N VAL A 471 -20.55 40.15 -3.47
CA VAL A 471 -21.20 39.87 -4.76
C VAL A 471 -20.42 38.78 -5.49
N PHE A 472 -21.12 37.78 -6.03
CA PHE A 472 -20.54 36.77 -6.91
C PHE A 472 -21.06 36.92 -8.34
N LEU A 473 -20.16 36.99 -9.31
CA LEU A 473 -20.46 37.12 -10.73
C LEU A 473 -20.27 35.79 -11.47
N ALA A 474 -21.37 35.22 -11.94
CA ALA A 474 -21.45 33.97 -12.70
C ALA A 474 -22.35 34.11 -13.94
N ILE A 475 -22.17 35.20 -14.69
CA ILE A 475 -23.03 35.59 -15.82
C ILE A 475 -22.87 34.72 -17.09
N GLY A 476 -21.96 33.73 -17.07
CA GLY A 476 -21.77 32.77 -18.17
C GLY A 476 -21.24 33.39 -19.49
N ALA A 477 -21.25 32.58 -20.56
CA ALA A 477 -20.87 32.98 -21.92
C ALA A 477 -22.07 32.89 -22.87
N HIS A 478 -23.01 33.84 -22.72
CA HIS A 478 -24.32 33.81 -23.40
C HIS A 478 -24.33 34.38 -24.83
N ALA A 479 -23.19 34.80 -25.40
CA ALA A 479 -23.10 35.33 -26.76
C ALA A 479 -22.23 34.44 -27.66
N ALA A 480 -22.57 34.27 -28.94
CA ALA A 480 -21.71 33.52 -29.86
C ALA A 480 -20.58 34.39 -30.44
N MET A 481 -19.63 33.70 -31.09
CA MET A 481 -18.59 34.30 -31.92
C MET A 481 -19.01 34.31 -33.40
N ASN A 482 -18.70 35.38 -34.11
CA ASN A 482 -18.97 35.53 -35.55
C ASN A 482 -17.83 34.89 -36.37
N LEU A 483 -18.14 34.30 -37.52
CA LEU A 483 -17.18 33.71 -38.46
C LEU A 483 -16.27 34.76 -39.09
N GLY A 484 -16.76 35.99 -39.28
CA GLY A 484 -16.04 37.09 -39.91
C GLY A 484 -15.84 36.88 -41.42
N ILE A 485 -16.78 36.19 -42.09
CA ILE A 485 -16.71 35.87 -43.52
C ILE A 485 -17.68 36.72 -44.36
N PRO A 486 -17.39 36.94 -45.65
CA PRO A 486 -18.32 37.65 -46.55
C PRO A 486 -19.71 37.00 -46.58
N GLY A 487 -20.75 37.81 -46.43
CA GLY A 487 -22.16 37.39 -46.49
C GLY A 487 -22.81 37.08 -45.12
N GLU A 488 -22.03 37.01 -44.03
CA GLU A 488 -22.54 36.69 -42.68
C GLU A 488 -23.54 37.71 -42.12
N GLU A 489 -23.29 39.02 -42.29
CA GLU A 489 -24.13 40.08 -41.72
C GLU A 489 -25.28 40.54 -42.65
N THR A 490 -25.24 40.15 -43.93
CA THR A 490 -26.16 40.67 -44.97
C THR A 490 -27.23 39.67 -45.41
N ALA A 491 -27.10 38.38 -45.07
CA ALA A 491 -28.00 37.33 -45.54
C ALA A 491 -29.01 36.90 -44.47
N ASN A 492 -30.31 36.92 -44.79
CA ASN A 492 -31.35 36.27 -43.99
C ASN A 492 -31.19 34.74 -44.07
N GLY A 493 -31.19 34.07 -42.92
CA GLY A 493 -30.94 32.63 -42.80
C GLY A 493 -29.63 32.28 -42.07
N VAL A 494 -28.84 33.28 -41.67
CA VAL A 494 -27.73 33.09 -40.74
C VAL A 494 -28.23 33.26 -39.30
N LEU A 495 -28.07 32.24 -38.45
CA LEU A 495 -28.58 32.19 -37.08
C LEU A 495 -27.42 32.07 -36.08
N ASP A 496 -27.54 32.72 -34.93
CA ASP A 496 -26.62 32.54 -33.81
C ASP A 496 -26.93 31.22 -33.09
N ALA A 497 -25.95 30.32 -32.95
CA ALA A 497 -26.17 29.00 -32.34
C ALA A 497 -26.69 29.06 -30.90
N ILE A 498 -26.23 30.05 -30.12
CA ILE A 498 -26.58 30.19 -28.72
C ILE A 498 -27.98 30.79 -28.58
N ALA A 499 -28.34 31.76 -29.42
CA ALA A 499 -29.69 32.29 -29.51
C ALA A 499 -30.68 31.22 -29.99
N PHE A 500 -30.33 30.46 -31.03
CA PHE A 500 -31.14 29.38 -31.56
C PHE A 500 -31.46 28.31 -30.49
N LEU A 501 -30.44 27.76 -29.83
CA LEU A 501 -30.66 26.79 -28.75
C LEU A 501 -31.47 27.37 -27.59
N ARG A 502 -31.21 28.64 -27.24
CA ARG A 502 -31.96 29.33 -26.18
C ARG A 502 -33.43 29.48 -26.53
N GLU A 503 -33.74 29.97 -27.72
CA GLU A 503 -35.11 30.17 -28.20
C GLU A 503 -35.87 28.84 -28.21
N VAL A 504 -35.25 27.78 -28.73
CA VAL A 504 -35.82 26.42 -28.74
C VAL A 504 -36.14 25.93 -27.33
N ASN A 505 -35.19 26.05 -26.39
CA ASN A 505 -35.37 25.61 -25.01
C ASN A 505 -36.36 26.50 -24.21
N LEU A 506 -36.55 27.75 -24.62
CA LEU A 506 -37.58 28.63 -24.05
C LEU A 506 -38.96 28.44 -24.70
N GLY A 507 -39.07 27.54 -25.68
CA GLY A 507 -40.33 27.09 -26.28
C GLY A 507 -40.55 27.49 -27.73
N ASP A 508 -39.67 28.30 -28.34
CA ASP A 508 -39.75 28.67 -29.75
C ASP A 508 -39.08 27.61 -30.64
N ARG A 509 -39.84 26.55 -30.96
CA ARG A 509 -39.37 25.38 -31.70
C ARG A 509 -39.53 25.53 -33.22
N GLN A 510 -39.08 26.67 -33.77
CA GLN A 510 -39.11 26.92 -35.22
C GLN A 510 -37.93 26.25 -35.94
N CYS A 511 -38.23 25.59 -37.06
CA CYS A 511 -37.19 24.97 -37.89
C CYS A 511 -36.31 26.06 -38.54
N PRO A 512 -34.97 25.99 -38.41
CA PRO A 512 -34.07 27.03 -38.92
C PRO A 512 -34.03 27.09 -40.46
N GLY A 513 -34.32 25.98 -41.14
CA GLY A 513 -34.29 25.85 -42.61
C GLY A 513 -34.50 24.39 -43.06
N GLN A 514 -34.71 24.14 -44.35
CA GLN A 514 -34.81 22.76 -44.87
C GLN A 514 -33.41 22.13 -45.05
N LYS A 515 -32.41 22.94 -45.42
CA LYS A 515 -31.02 22.53 -45.64
C LYS A 515 -30.09 23.36 -44.77
N VAL A 516 -29.70 22.81 -43.63
CA VAL A 516 -29.00 23.54 -42.56
C VAL A 516 -27.53 23.19 -42.55
N VAL A 517 -26.67 24.21 -42.54
CA VAL A 517 -25.22 24.07 -42.31
C VAL A 517 -24.89 24.54 -40.90
N VAL A 518 -24.19 23.72 -40.12
CA VAL A 518 -23.68 24.08 -38.79
C VAL A 518 -22.16 24.11 -38.82
N VAL A 519 -21.56 25.22 -38.39
CA VAL A 519 -20.11 25.42 -38.50
C VAL A 519 -19.46 25.29 -37.13
N GLY A 520 -18.72 24.21 -36.90
CA GLY A 520 -18.09 23.94 -35.60
C GLY A 520 -17.88 22.45 -35.34
N GLY A 521 -17.13 22.12 -34.29
CA GLY A 521 -16.87 20.73 -33.89
C GLY A 521 -17.00 20.46 -32.39
N GLY A 522 -17.45 21.45 -31.60
CA GLY A 522 -17.69 21.31 -30.16
C GLY A 522 -19.12 20.87 -29.85
N ASN A 523 -19.44 20.63 -28.57
CA ASN A 523 -20.76 20.16 -28.14
C ASN A 523 -21.92 21.03 -28.64
N VAL A 524 -21.77 22.36 -28.59
CA VAL A 524 -22.78 23.30 -29.11
C VAL A 524 -23.11 23.04 -30.59
N ALA A 525 -22.10 22.72 -31.41
CA ALA A 525 -22.31 22.45 -32.83
C ALA A 525 -23.11 21.15 -33.04
N ILE A 526 -22.80 20.12 -32.26
CA ILE A 526 -23.52 18.85 -32.30
C ILE A 526 -24.95 19.00 -31.79
N ASP A 527 -25.13 19.66 -30.64
CA ASP A 527 -26.45 19.96 -30.07
C ASP A 527 -27.30 20.79 -31.03
N THR A 528 -26.71 21.79 -31.69
CA THR A 528 -27.37 22.60 -32.72
C THR A 528 -27.81 21.75 -33.91
N ALA A 529 -26.92 20.88 -34.41
CA ALA A 529 -27.22 20.03 -35.57
C ALA A 529 -28.34 19.02 -35.27
N ARG A 530 -28.26 18.37 -34.11
CA ARG A 530 -29.25 17.41 -33.62
C ARG A 530 -30.59 18.06 -33.31
N THR A 531 -30.61 19.28 -32.77
CA THR A 531 -31.82 20.09 -32.58
C THR A 531 -32.43 20.50 -33.91
N ALA A 532 -31.65 21.01 -34.87
CA ALA A 532 -32.15 21.37 -36.20
C ALA A 532 -32.79 20.17 -36.91
N LYS A 533 -32.19 18.98 -36.77
CA LYS A 533 -32.76 17.73 -37.31
C LYS A 533 -34.13 17.42 -36.70
N ARG A 534 -34.26 17.52 -35.37
CA ARG A 534 -35.53 17.31 -34.63
C ARG A 534 -36.63 18.29 -35.00
N LEU A 535 -36.28 19.51 -35.38
CA LEU A 535 -37.24 20.53 -35.82
C LEU A 535 -37.71 20.34 -37.27
N GLY A 536 -37.21 19.30 -37.97
CA GLY A 536 -37.68 18.92 -39.30
C GLY A 536 -36.81 19.36 -40.46
N ALA A 537 -35.52 19.68 -40.23
CA ALA A 537 -34.58 19.90 -41.32
C ALA A 537 -34.38 18.61 -42.15
N GLU A 538 -34.52 18.71 -43.47
CA GLU A 538 -34.33 17.59 -44.40
C GLU A 538 -32.88 17.12 -44.36
N THR A 539 -31.94 18.06 -44.51
CA THR A 539 -30.50 17.80 -44.46
C THR A 539 -29.82 18.73 -43.47
N VAL A 540 -28.98 18.18 -42.59
CA VAL A 540 -28.12 18.94 -41.70
C VAL A 540 -26.67 18.53 -41.94
N THR A 541 -25.79 19.50 -42.21
CA THR A 541 -24.36 19.26 -42.46
C THR A 541 -23.50 20.02 -41.45
N VAL A 542 -22.73 19.30 -40.64
CA VAL A 542 -21.72 19.85 -39.73
C VAL A 542 -20.41 20.03 -40.48
N ILE A 543 -19.89 21.25 -40.49
CA ILE A 543 -18.64 21.62 -41.14
C ILE A 543 -17.56 21.80 -40.08
N TYR A 544 -16.47 21.05 -40.21
CA TYR A 544 -15.33 21.15 -39.30
C TYR A 544 -14.00 21.23 -40.06
N ARG A 545 -13.20 22.23 -39.69
CA ARG A 545 -11.91 22.54 -40.33
C ARG A 545 -10.80 21.52 -40.08
N ARG A 546 -11.02 20.51 -39.23
CA ARG A 546 -10.05 19.44 -38.96
C ARG A 546 -10.71 18.07 -39.18
N SER A 547 -10.00 16.99 -38.87
CA SER A 547 -10.60 15.67 -38.87
C SER A 547 -11.47 15.46 -37.63
N GLU A 548 -12.25 14.40 -37.64
CA GLU A 548 -13.12 14.01 -36.53
C GLU A 548 -12.34 13.74 -35.24
N GLN A 549 -11.12 13.21 -35.33
CA GLN A 549 -10.26 12.94 -34.16
C GLN A 549 -9.92 14.21 -33.36
N GLU A 550 -9.97 15.39 -34.01
CA GLU A 550 -9.74 16.67 -33.34
C GLU A 550 -11.03 17.39 -32.93
N MET A 551 -12.22 16.79 -33.09
CA MET A 551 -13.48 17.40 -32.65
C MET A 551 -13.55 17.42 -31.11
N PRO A 552 -13.80 18.60 -30.49
CA PRO A 552 -13.93 18.68 -29.04
C PRO A 552 -15.24 18.11 -28.46
N ALA A 553 -16.24 17.81 -29.30
CA ALA A 553 -17.51 17.25 -28.83
C ALA A 553 -17.34 15.83 -28.28
N TYR A 554 -18.26 15.41 -27.40
CA TYR A 554 -18.23 14.07 -26.85
C TYR A 554 -18.49 13.02 -27.94
N GLY A 555 -17.71 11.93 -27.95
CA GLY A 555 -17.77 10.91 -29.01
C GLY A 555 -19.16 10.29 -29.18
N GLU A 556 -19.84 10.00 -28.07
CA GLU A 556 -21.22 9.50 -28.04
C GLU A 556 -22.23 10.46 -28.69
N GLU A 557 -22.03 11.77 -28.57
CA GLU A 557 -22.89 12.79 -29.18
C GLU A 557 -22.63 12.90 -30.69
N ILE A 558 -21.37 12.75 -31.12
CA ILE A 558 -21.00 12.72 -32.54
C ILE A 558 -21.62 11.49 -33.21
N GLU A 559 -21.52 10.32 -32.57
CA GLU A 559 -22.12 9.09 -33.10
C GLU A 559 -23.65 9.18 -33.11
N GLY A 560 -24.27 9.68 -32.04
CA GLY A 560 -25.72 9.91 -32.00
C GLY A 560 -26.21 10.85 -33.10
N ALA A 561 -25.46 11.92 -33.42
CA ALA A 561 -25.78 12.79 -34.54
C ALA A 561 -25.71 12.07 -35.90
N ARG A 562 -24.71 11.19 -36.08
CA ARG A 562 -24.54 10.40 -37.30
C ARG A 562 -25.67 9.38 -37.48
N GLU A 563 -26.05 8.68 -36.42
CA GLU A 563 -27.18 7.75 -36.41
C GLU A 563 -28.51 8.45 -36.77
N GLU A 564 -28.67 9.71 -36.35
CA GLU A 564 -29.83 10.56 -36.69
C GLU A 564 -29.77 11.15 -38.12
N GLY A 565 -28.74 10.84 -38.90
CA GLY A 565 -28.58 11.25 -40.29
C GLY A 565 -27.94 12.63 -40.49
N VAL A 566 -27.25 13.18 -39.48
CA VAL A 566 -26.43 14.39 -39.63
C VAL A 566 -25.18 14.07 -40.46
N GLN A 567 -24.92 14.89 -41.47
CA GLN A 567 -23.77 14.74 -42.36
C GLN A 567 -22.56 15.50 -41.81
N PHE A 568 -21.35 14.96 -41.98
CA PHE A 568 -20.12 15.61 -41.54
C PHE A 568 -19.22 15.94 -42.74
N ALA A 569 -18.97 17.23 -42.93
CA ALA A 569 -17.96 17.75 -43.85
C ALA A 569 -16.71 18.14 -43.05
N THR A 570 -15.90 17.15 -42.71
CA THR A 570 -14.60 17.36 -42.06
C THR A 570 -13.55 17.83 -43.08
N LEU A 571 -12.43 18.35 -42.58
CA LEU A 571 -11.36 18.92 -43.40
C LEU A 571 -11.88 20.01 -44.36
N ALA A 572 -12.82 20.82 -43.88
CA ALA A 572 -13.44 21.92 -44.61
C ALA A 572 -13.51 23.18 -43.75
N ALA A 573 -12.95 24.29 -44.26
CA ALA A 573 -12.99 25.59 -43.60
C ALA A 573 -13.95 26.54 -44.33
N PRO A 574 -14.69 27.38 -43.61
CA PRO A 574 -15.62 28.34 -44.21
C PRO A 574 -14.87 29.48 -44.92
N VAL A 575 -15.36 29.90 -46.08
CA VAL A 575 -14.79 31.05 -46.83
C VAL A 575 -15.81 32.14 -47.20
N GLY A 576 -17.10 31.82 -47.29
CA GLY A 576 -18.14 32.80 -47.62
C GLY A 576 -19.55 32.22 -47.60
N ILE A 577 -20.57 33.09 -47.61
CA ILE A 577 -21.98 32.73 -47.68
C ILE A 577 -22.57 33.28 -48.99
N ARG A 578 -23.17 32.41 -49.81
CA ARG A 578 -23.90 32.82 -51.02
C ARG A 578 -25.31 33.23 -50.66
N ALA A 579 -25.68 34.44 -51.04
CA ALA A 579 -27.02 34.97 -50.87
C ALA A 579 -27.63 35.44 -52.19
N GLU A 580 -28.90 35.12 -52.40
CA GLU A 580 -29.73 35.64 -53.48
C GLU A 580 -30.96 36.34 -52.87
N ASN A 581 -31.24 37.58 -53.28
CA ASN A 581 -32.32 38.41 -52.69
C ASN A 581 -32.25 38.46 -51.15
N ASP A 582 -31.05 38.67 -50.60
CA ASP A 582 -30.76 38.69 -49.16
C ASP A 582 -31.17 37.40 -48.43
N ARG A 583 -31.23 36.24 -49.09
CA ARG A 583 -31.45 34.93 -48.45
C ARG A 583 -30.30 33.98 -48.74
N VAL A 584 -29.91 33.17 -47.75
CA VAL A 584 -28.89 32.13 -47.91
C VAL A 584 -29.36 31.10 -48.95
N VAL A 585 -28.48 30.79 -49.92
CA VAL A 585 -28.70 29.72 -50.92
C VAL A 585 -27.54 28.72 -50.98
N GLY A 586 -26.41 29.01 -50.32
CA GLY A 586 -25.28 28.10 -50.23
C GLY A 586 -24.16 28.60 -49.32
N PHE A 587 -23.32 27.67 -48.88
CA PHE A 587 -22.18 27.92 -48.00
C PHE A 587 -20.88 27.53 -48.69
N GLU A 588 -19.97 28.49 -48.86
CA GLU A 588 -18.69 28.29 -49.53
C GLU A 588 -17.63 27.79 -48.54
N CYS A 589 -16.94 26.73 -48.92
CA CYS A 589 -15.87 26.11 -48.15
C CYS A 589 -14.61 25.91 -48.99
N ILE A 590 -13.48 25.78 -48.31
CA ILE A 590 -12.20 25.33 -48.88
C ILE A 590 -11.76 24.05 -48.16
N ARG A 591 -11.16 23.09 -48.88
CA ARG A 591 -10.59 21.91 -48.23
C ARG A 591 -9.38 22.29 -47.40
N THR A 592 -9.15 21.58 -46.31
CA THR A 592 -7.99 21.77 -45.44
C THR A 592 -7.23 20.46 -45.26
N GLU A 593 -5.92 20.55 -45.07
CA GLU A 593 -5.09 19.44 -44.60
C GLU A 593 -4.59 19.69 -43.17
N LEU A 594 -4.17 18.62 -42.48
CA LEU A 594 -3.70 18.72 -41.10
C LEU A 594 -2.20 19.07 -41.07
N GLY A 595 -1.88 20.27 -40.63
CA GLY A 595 -0.53 20.72 -40.31
C GLY A 595 -0.02 20.23 -38.94
N PRO A 596 1.07 20.82 -38.43
CA PRO A 596 1.61 20.52 -37.11
C PRO A 596 0.60 20.81 -35.98
N PRO A 597 0.68 20.13 -34.83
CA PRO A 597 -0.12 20.46 -33.64
C PRO A 597 0.10 21.90 -33.17
N ASP A 598 -0.97 22.52 -32.67
CA ASP A 598 -0.94 23.78 -31.93
C ASP A 598 -0.62 23.54 -30.44
N ASP A 599 -0.58 24.61 -29.64
CA ASP A 599 -0.23 24.55 -28.22
C ASP A 599 -1.22 23.72 -27.38
N SER A 600 -2.40 23.41 -27.94
CA SER A 600 -3.38 22.49 -27.33
C SER A 600 -3.19 21.03 -27.78
N GLY A 601 -2.15 20.72 -28.56
CA GLY A 601 -1.88 19.40 -29.12
C GLY A 601 -2.71 19.07 -30.36
N ARG A 602 -3.66 19.93 -30.78
CA ARG A 602 -4.53 19.68 -31.94
C ARG A 602 -3.86 20.15 -33.23
N ARG A 603 -3.94 19.35 -34.29
CA ARG A 603 -3.32 19.69 -35.58
C ARG A 603 -3.92 20.96 -36.19
N ARG A 604 -3.07 21.86 -36.67
CA ARG A 604 -3.52 23.11 -37.31
C ARG A 604 -4.16 22.82 -38.68
N PRO A 605 -5.31 23.41 -39.01
CA PRO A 605 -5.90 23.26 -40.33
C PRO A 605 -5.19 24.18 -41.34
N VAL A 606 -4.74 23.64 -42.46
CA VAL A 606 -4.05 24.37 -43.54
C VAL A 606 -4.93 24.35 -44.79
N PRO A 607 -5.40 25.50 -45.31
CA PRO A 607 -6.23 25.53 -46.52
C PRO A 607 -5.49 25.04 -47.77
N VAL A 608 -6.12 24.17 -48.55
CA VAL A 608 -5.64 23.68 -49.84
C VAL A 608 -6.14 24.64 -50.92
N GLN A 609 -5.27 25.52 -51.41
CA GLN A 609 -5.63 26.54 -52.40
C GLN A 609 -6.22 25.93 -53.69
N GLY A 610 -7.30 26.49 -54.23
CA GLY A 610 -7.95 25.98 -55.45
C GLY A 610 -8.90 24.79 -55.24
N SER A 611 -9.25 24.48 -53.98
CA SER A 611 -10.15 23.39 -53.60
C SER A 611 -11.52 23.86 -53.12
N GLU A 612 -11.93 25.06 -53.53
CA GLU A 612 -13.17 25.68 -53.10
C GLU A 612 -14.39 24.90 -53.62
N PHE A 613 -15.39 24.71 -52.76
CA PHE A 613 -16.65 24.04 -53.09
C PHE A 613 -17.81 24.68 -52.33
N VAL A 614 -19.03 24.45 -52.81
CA VAL A 614 -20.25 25.02 -52.23
C VAL A 614 -21.13 23.89 -51.71
N ILE A 615 -21.67 24.07 -50.52
CA ILE A 615 -22.72 23.22 -49.94
C ILE A 615 -24.03 23.97 -50.07
N ASP A 616 -25.00 23.41 -50.79
CA ASP A 616 -26.34 24.00 -50.92
C ASP A 616 -27.05 24.02 -49.56
N CYS A 617 -27.47 25.21 -49.12
CA CYS A 617 -28.14 25.40 -47.83
C CYS A 617 -29.06 26.63 -47.86
N ASP A 618 -30.10 26.62 -47.03
CA ASP A 618 -30.99 27.77 -46.81
C ASP A 618 -30.86 28.37 -45.40
N ALA A 619 -30.11 27.72 -44.51
CA ALA A 619 -29.75 28.23 -43.20
C ALA A 619 -28.30 27.88 -42.81
N VAL A 620 -27.63 28.81 -42.13
CA VAL A 620 -26.25 28.65 -41.64
C VAL A 620 -26.21 29.02 -40.16
N ILE A 621 -25.65 28.14 -39.32
CA ILE A 621 -25.56 28.35 -37.88
C ILE A 621 -24.10 28.26 -37.42
N PRO A 622 -23.40 29.38 -37.19
CA PRO A 622 -22.06 29.39 -36.63
C PRO A 622 -22.04 28.95 -35.16
N ALA A 623 -21.28 27.88 -34.87
CA ALA A 623 -21.07 27.32 -33.54
C ALA A 623 -19.57 27.21 -33.22
N ILE A 624 -18.83 28.30 -33.44
CA ILE A 624 -17.36 28.35 -33.35
C ILE A 624 -16.80 28.82 -32.00
N GLY A 625 -17.66 29.19 -31.06
CA GLY A 625 -17.27 29.61 -29.71
C GLY A 625 -18.32 30.47 -29.04
N GLN A 626 -18.13 30.69 -27.74
CA GLN A 626 -18.97 31.56 -26.91
C GLN A 626 -18.09 32.64 -26.27
N LYS A 627 -18.69 33.80 -26.00
CA LYS A 627 -18.07 34.92 -25.29
C LYS A 627 -19.01 35.44 -24.21
N THR A 628 -18.41 36.03 -23.17
CA THR A 628 -19.14 36.70 -22.09
C THR A 628 -19.51 38.11 -22.52
N ASP A 629 -20.72 38.54 -22.16
CA ASP A 629 -21.13 39.92 -22.32
C ASP A 629 -20.58 40.76 -21.17
N VAL A 630 -19.58 41.58 -21.49
CA VAL A 630 -18.92 42.48 -20.55
C VAL A 630 -19.18 43.96 -20.88
N ALA A 631 -20.13 44.27 -21.78
CA ALA A 631 -20.37 45.66 -22.19
C ALA A 631 -20.76 46.58 -21.02
N TRP A 632 -21.45 46.03 -20.02
CA TRP A 632 -21.87 46.73 -18.80
C TRP A 632 -20.70 47.13 -17.89
N THR A 633 -19.51 46.54 -18.03
CA THR A 633 -18.33 46.88 -17.22
C THR A 633 -17.85 48.31 -17.43
N SER A 634 -18.27 48.97 -18.51
CA SER A 634 -18.12 50.42 -18.70
C SER A 634 -18.74 51.25 -17.55
N GLN A 635 -19.72 50.69 -16.83
CA GLN A 635 -20.35 51.27 -15.64
C GLN A 635 -19.62 50.93 -14.33
N ALA A 636 -18.59 50.07 -14.38
CA ALA A 636 -17.79 49.63 -13.24
C ALA A 636 -16.28 49.66 -13.61
N PRO A 637 -15.68 50.86 -13.77
CA PRO A 637 -14.33 51.01 -14.34
C PRO A 637 -13.21 50.41 -13.48
N ASP A 638 -13.46 50.16 -12.20
CA ASP A 638 -12.50 49.57 -11.27
C ASP A 638 -12.48 48.02 -11.34
N LEU A 639 -13.29 47.40 -12.21
CA LEU A 639 -13.32 45.96 -12.44
C LEU A 639 -12.39 45.58 -13.60
N ASP A 640 -11.29 44.89 -13.29
CA ASP A 640 -10.29 44.51 -14.30
C ASP A 640 -10.77 43.37 -15.20
N LEU A 641 -10.47 43.49 -16.50
CA LEU A 641 -10.71 42.46 -17.50
C LEU A 641 -9.40 41.90 -18.05
N THR A 642 -9.43 40.62 -18.44
CA THR A 642 -8.34 39.99 -19.17
C THR A 642 -8.33 40.41 -20.64
N ALA A 643 -7.24 40.14 -21.36
CA ALA A 643 -7.15 40.35 -22.80
C ALA A 643 -8.18 39.55 -23.63
N ARG A 644 -8.88 38.58 -23.03
CA ARG A 644 -9.94 37.78 -23.66
C ARG A 644 -11.35 38.32 -23.38
N ASN A 645 -11.47 39.50 -22.76
CA ASN A 645 -12.76 40.05 -22.30
C ASN A 645 -13.50 39.13 -21.31
N THR A 646 -12.74 38.52 -20.38
CA THR A 646 -13.26 37.81 -19.20
C THR A 646 -12.82 38.52 -17.93
N PHE A 647 -13.44 38.26 -16.77
CA PHE A 647 -13.05 38.91 -15.52
C PHE A 647 -11.64 38.47 -15.08
N ALA A 648 -10.80 39.45 -14.72
CA ALA A 648 -9.52 39.17 -14.08
C ALA A 648 -9.75 38.86 -12.60
N VAL A 649 -9.25 37.71 -12.14
CA VAL A 649 -9.39 37.28 -10.76
C VAL A 649 -8.09 36.72 -10.21
N HIS A 650 -7.95 36.74 -8.88
CA HIS A 650 -6.88 36.04 -8.21
C HIS A 650 -7.04 34.51 -8.38
N PRO A 651 -5.98 33.76 -8.75
CA PRO A 651 -6.10 32.37 -9.20
C PRO A 651 -6.61 31.38 -8.14
N HIS A 652 -6.41 31.66 -6.85
CA HIS A 652 -6.81 30.77 -5.76
C HIS A 652 -8.13 31.17 -5.11
N THR A 653 -8.34 32.46 -4.89
CA THR A 653 -9.51 33.01 -4.16
C THR A 653 -10.64 33.41 -5.09
N LEU A 654 -10.37 33.56 -6.39
CA LEU A 654 -11.33 34.02 -7.40
C LEU A 654 -11.91 35.42 -7.10
N GLN A 655 -11.21 36.19 -6.27
CA GLN A 655 -11.50 37.59 -5.97
C GLN A 655 -11.11 38.46 -7.16
N THR A 656 -11.96 39.42 -7.52
CA THR A 656 -11.68 40.40 -8.58
C THR A 656 -10.81 41.56 -8.04
N SER A 657 -10.56 42.58 -8.86
CA SER A 657 -9.93 43.84 -8.41
C SER A 657 -10.77 44.58 -7.36
N LEU A 658 -12.07 44.31 -7.26
CA LEU A 658 -12.96 44.82 -6.22
C LEU A 658 -12.99 43.85 -5.01
N PRO A 659 -12.61 44.27 -3.79
CA PRO A 659 -12.47 43.35 -2.65
C PRO A 659 -13.74 42.57 -2.27
N HIS A 660 -14.92 43.17 -2.48
CA HIS A 660 -16.21 42.57 -2.16
C HIS A 660 -16.82 41.79 -3.33
N VAL A 661 -16.14 41.70 -4.49
CA VAL A 661 -16.66 41.05 -5.70
C VAL A 661 -15.77 39.87 -6.10
N PHE A 662 -16.41 38.73 -6.32
CA PHE A 662 -15.80 37.47 -6.73
C PHE A 662 -16.42 37.03 -8.05
N ALA A 663 -15.68 36.29 -8.87
CA ALA A 663 -16.21 35.79 -10.14
C ALA A 663 -15.70 34.39 -10.45
N ALA A 664 -16.52 33.55 -11.07
CA ALA A 664 -16.09 32.25 -11.57
C ALA A 664 -16.98 31.72 -12.72
N GLY A 665 -16.68 30.50 -13.18
CA GLY A 665 -17.34 29.88 -14.33
C GLY A 665 -16.87 30.50 -15.65
N ASP A 666 -17.70 30.39 -16.68
CA ASP A 666 -17.32 30.77 -18.05
C ASP A 666 -16.93 32.25 -18.17
N ALA A 667 -17.47 33.11 -17.31
CA ALA A 667 -17.14 34.54 -17.27
C ALA A 667 -15.69 34.84 -16.84
N VAL A 668 -14.97 33.84 -16.30
CA VAL A 668 -13.55 33.93 -15.93
C VAL A 668 -12.70 33.04 -16.83
N SER A 669 -13.03 31.75 -16.91
CA SER A 669 -12.23 30.76 -17.64
C SER A 669 -12.44 30.78 -19.16
N GLY A 670 -13.51 31.39 -19.63
CA GLY A 670 -14.14 31.03 -20.91
C GLY A 670 -14.91 29.71 -20.78
N PRO A 671 -15.57 29.25 -21.86
CA PRO A 671 -16.44 28.06 -21.84
C PRO A 671 -15.74 26.84 -21.26
N ALA A 672 -16.22 26.37 -20.12
CA ALA A 672 -15.70 25.22 -19.39
C ALA A 672 -16.78 24.13 -19.26
N THR A 673 -16.41 23.00 -18.67
CA THR A 673 -17.37 21.93 -18.39
C THR A 673 -18.19 22.25 -17.14
N VAL A 674 -19.41 21.71 -17.05
CA VAL A 674 -20.31 21.95 -15.91
C VAL A 674 -19.64 21.61 -14.57
N ILE A 675 -18.89 20.52 -14.50
CA ILE A 675 -18.21 20.08 -13.27
C ILE A 675 -17.05 21.00 -12.87
N GLU A 676 -16.39 21.65 -13.83
CA GLU A 676 -15.36 22.67 -13.56
C GLU A 676 -15.97 23.96 -13.02
N ALA A 677 -17.13 24.36 -13.54
CA ALA A 677 -17.89 25.50 -13.02
C ALA A 677 -18.34 25.26 -11.57
N VAL A 678 -18.84 24.05 -11.23
CA VAL A 678 -19.13 23.65 -9.85
C VAL A 678 -17.87 23.73 -8.97
N ALA A 679 -16.75 23.18 -9.45
CA ALA A 679 -15.47 23.24 -8.73
C ALA A 679 -15.00 24.67 -8.45
N ALA A 680 -15.19 25.57 -9.40
CA ALA A 680 -14.86 26.98 -9.25
C ALA A 680 -15.82 27.68 -8.27
N GLY A 681 -17.11 27.31 -8.30
CA GLY A 681 -18.10 27.77 -7.34
C GLY A 681 -17.73 27.43 -5.90
N HIS A 682 -17.34 26.18 -5.61
CA HIS A 682 -16.88 25.79 -4.27
C HIS A 682 -15.70 26.62 -3.77
N ARG A 683 -14.72 26.89 -4.65
CA ARG A 683 -13.54 27.72 -4.30
C ARG A 683 -13.96 29.17 -4.00
N ALA A 684 -14.82 29.74 -4.83
CA ALA A 684 -15.33 31.10 -4.63
C ALA A 684 -16.15 31.21 -3.35
N ALA A 685 -17.03 30.24 -3.07
CA ALA A 685 -17.85 30.23 -1.86
C ALA A 685 -16.99 30.19 -0.58
N GLU A 686 -15.93 29.39 -0.55
CA GLU A 686 -15.01 29.35 0.58
C GLU A 686 -14.26 30.67 0.76
N ALA A 687 -13.73 31.25 -0.33
CA ALA A 687 -13.06 32.55 -0.27
C ALA A 687 -14.00 33.68 0.18
N MET A 688 -15.24 33.70 -0.32
CA MET A 688 -16.28 34.64 0.09
C MET A 688 -16.66 34.46 1.56
N HIS A 689 -16.79 33.21 2.04
CA HIS A 689 -17.08 32.94 3.44
C HIS A 689 -16.01 33.55 4.37
N ARG A 690 -14.73 33.33 4.04
CA ARG A 690 -13.59 33.87 4.80
C ARG A 690 -13.56 35.40 4.75
N TYR A 691 -13.77 36.00 3.57
CA TYR A 691 -13.88 37.44 3.42
C TYR A 691 -14.99 38.04 4.30
N LEU A 692 -16.18 37.43 4.31
CA LEU A 692 -17.31 37.87 5.13
C LEU A 692 -17.07 37.68 6.63
N GLN A 693 -16.15 36.81 7.04
CA GLN A 693 -15.70 36.68 8.43
C GLN A 693 -14.59 37.67 8.82
N GLY A 694 -14.16 38.53 7.88
CA GLY A 694 -13.12 39.54 8.12
C GLY A 694 -11.69 38.98 8.02
N GLU A 695 -11.49 37.81 7.42
CA GLU A 695 -10.16 37.29 7.14
C GLU A 695 -9.50 38.04 5.97
N ASP A 696 -8.20 38.31 6.09
CA ASP A 696 -7.42 38.95 5.03
C ASP A 696 -7.05 37.94 3.94
N LEU A 697 -7.55 38.18 2.72
CA LEU A 697 -7.26 37.37 1.53
C LEU A 697 -6.01 37.82 0.76
N ALA A 698 -5.35 38.92 1.16
CA ALA A 698 -4.26 39.57 0.41
C ALA A 698 -2.97 38.74 0.35
N ASN A 699 -2.77 37.81 1.28
CA ASN A 699 -1.71 36.80 1.22
C ASN A 699 -2.31 35.51 0.67
N GLY A 700 -2.53 35.47 -0.65
CA GLY A 700 -3.16 34.36 -1.40
C GLY A 700 -2.88 33.00 -0.77
N ASP A 701 -3.87 32.49 -0.04
CA ASP A 701 -3.68 31.40 0.90
C ASP A 701 -3.50 30.08 0.15
N SER A 702 -2.34 29.43 0.31
CA SER A 702 -2.09 28.08 -0.23
C SER A 702 -3.08 27.05 0.36
N ALA A 703 -3.70 27.32 1.50
CA ALA A 703 -4.70 26.45 2.11
C ALA A 703 -5.99 26.28 1.26
N LEU A 704 -6.33 27.25 0.39
CA LEU A 704 -7.45 27.11 -0.55
C LEU A 704 -7.06 26.36 -1.85
N ALA A 705 -5.76 26.12 -2.04
CA ALA A 705 -5.20 25.40 -3.18
C ALA A 705 -5.11 23.88 -2.94
N ASP A 706 -5.31 23.40 -1.71
CA ASP A 706 -5.13 22.01 -1.31
C ASP A 706 -6.23 21.09 -1.88
N ARG A 707 -6.16 20.83 -3.19
CA ARG A 707 -6.41 19.46 -3.63
C ARG A 707 -5.30 18.62 -3.01
N PRO A 708 -5.62 17.59 -2.19
CA PRO A 708 -4.60 16.64 -1.75
C PRO A 708 -3.84 16.18 -2.98
N ALA A 709 -2.51 16.23 -2.93
CA ALA A 709 -1.69 15.73 -4.03
C ALA A 709 -2.19 14.32 -4.38
N PRO A 710 -2.37 13.99 -5.67
CA PRO A 710 -2.75 12.64 -6.04
C PRO A 710 -1.68 11.70 -5.48
N GLY A 711 -2.07 10.93 -4.48
CA GLY A 711 -1.23 9.86 -3.96
C GLY A 711 -1.09 8.74 -4.98
N ASN A 712 -0.21 7.80 -4.72
CA ASN A 712 0.05 6.66 -5.60
C ASN A 712 0.06 5.32 -4.84
N ASP A 713 -0.25 5.33 -3.54
CA ASP A 713 -0.46 4.12 -2.75
C ASP A 713 -1.94 3.71 -2.83
N TRP A 714 -2.30 2.95 -3.86
CA TRP A 714 -3.64 2.38 -4.06
C TRP A 714 -3.62 0.86 -3.85
N ALA A 715 -4.80 0.26 -3.68
CA ALA A 715 -4.95 -1.19 -3.69
C ALA A 715 -4.33 -1.81 -4.96
N ALA A 716 -3.58 -2.90 -4.78
CA ALA A 716 -3.09 -3.70 -5.90
C ALA A 716 -4.27 -4.34 -6.64
N ILE A 717 -4.13 -4.52 -7.96
CA ILE A 717 -5.10 -5.26 -8.77
C ILE A 717 -4.57 -6.69 -8.87
N PRO A 718 -5.28 -7.71 -8.34
CA PRO A 718 -4.89 -9.10 -8.49
C PRO A 718 -4.80 -9.50 -9.98
N GLU A 719 -3.77 -10.28 -10.35
CA GLU A 719 -3.56 -10.70 -11.75
C GLU A 719 -4.71 -11.57 -12.30
N ASP A 720 -5.43 -12.25 -11.41
CA ASP A 720 -6.56 -13.14 -11.68
C ASP A 720 -7.92 -12.40 -11.67
N THR A 721 -7.94 -11.07 -11.59
CA THR A 721 -9.18 -10.28 -11.60
C THR A 721 -9.97 -10.56 -12.91
N PRO A 722 -11.20 -11.10 -12.85
CA PRO A 722 -11.92 -11.50 -14.04
C PRO A 722 -12.43 -10.27 -14.82
N PRO A 723 -12.32 -10.29 -16.17
CA PRO A 723 -12.91 -9.25 -17.01
C PRO A 723 -14.44 -9.37 -17.00
N LEU A 724 -15.13 -8.24 -16.84
CA LEU A 724 -16.58 -8.12 -16.81
C LEU A 724 -17.04 -7.06 -17.82
N PRO A 725 -18.09 -7.34 -18.63
CA PRO A 725 -18.60 -6.38 -19.60
C PRO A 725 -19.15 -5.13 -18.89
N ARG A 726 -18.88 -3.96 -19.46
CA ARG A 726 -19.48 -2.69 -19.02
C ARG A 726 -20.96 -2.67 -19.39
N VAL A 727 -21.81 -2.33 -18.43
CA VAL A 727 -23.23 -2.09 -18.68
C VAL A 727 -23.38 -0.81 -19.49
N GLN A 728 -24.14 -0.87 -20.57
CA GLN A 728 -24.43 0.27 -21.45
C GLN A 728 -25.90 0.67 -21.29
N PRO A 729 -26.21 1.95 -20.99
CA PRO A 729 -27.58 2.45 -21.00
C PRO A 729 -28.24 2.28 -22.36
N GLY A 730 -29.53 1.90 -22.36
CA GLY A 730 -30.34 1.88 -23.57
C GLY A 730 -30.54 3.28 -24.14
N HIS A 731 -30.89 3.35 -25.41
CA HIS A 731 -31.21 4.60 -26.09
C HIS A 731 -32.59 4.46 -26.77
N LEU A 732 -33.30 5.58 -26.97
CA LEU A 732 -34.53 5.58 -27.77
C LEU A 732 -34.29 5.05 -29.19
N GLU A 733 -35.33 4.60 -29.88
CA GLU A 733 -35.19 4.22 -31.29
C GLU A 733 -34.85 5.43 -32.18
N ILE A 734 -34.06 5.24 -33.24
CA ILE A 734 -33.51 6.32 -34.09
C ILE A 734 -34.61 7.24 -34.64
N GLU A 735 -35.76 6.68 -35.04
CA GLU A 735 -36.91 7.45 -35.54
C GLU A 735 -37.47 8.39 -34.47
N ALA A 736 -37.57 7.95 -33.22
CA ALA A 736 -38.02 8.79 -32.10
C ALA A 736 -36.95 9.83 -31.74
N ARG A 737 -35.67 9.43 -31.68
CA ARG A 737 -34.56 10.37 -31.39
C ARG A 737 -34.53 11.55 -32.35
N SER A 738 -34.79 11.32 -33.63
CA SER A 738 -34.72 12.33 -34.67
C SER A 738 -35.97 13.21 -34.81
N THR A 739 -37.04 12.95 -34.04
CA THR A 739 -38.33 13.65 -34.18
C THR A 739 -38.95 14.13 -32.87
N SER A 740 -38.43 13.71 -31.71
CA SER A 740 -38.87 14.19 -30.40
C SER A 740 -37.75 14.84 -29.59
N PHE A 741 -38.16 15.55 -28.54
CA PHE A 741 -37.26 16.10 -27.52
C PHE A 741 -37.29 15.24 -26.24
N ASP A 742 -37.77 14.00 -26.35
CA ASP A 742 -37.74 13.06 -25.24
C ASP A 742 -36.28 12.70 -24.91
N GLU A 743 -36.04 12.36 -23.65
CA GLU A 743 -34.70 12.00 -23.17
C GLU A 743 -34.15 10.80 -23.97
N VAL A 744 -33.03 10.99 -24.67
CA VAL A 744 -32.50 10.01 -25.64
C VAL A 744 -31.91 8.78 -24.94
N GLU A 745 -31.12 9.00 -23.91
CA GLU A 745 -30.46 7.95 -23.14
C GLU A 745 -31.39 7.53 -22.00
N ALA A 746 -31.64 6.23 -21.83
CA ALA A 746 -32.44 5.70 -20.74
C ALA A 746 -31.61 5.54 -19.46
N CYS A 747 -32.25 5.60 -18.29
CA CYS A 747 -31.60 5.23 -17.04
C CYS A 747 -31.38 3.71 -17.00
N MET A 748 -30.27 3.25 -16.39
CA MET A 748 -30.05 1.84 -16.07
C MET A 748 -31.17 1.31 -15.16
N ASP A 749 -31.50 0.02 -15.27
CA ASP A 749 -32.30 -0.64 -14.25
C ASP A 749 -31.46 -0.92 -12.99
N GLU A 750 -32.15 -1.30 -11.90
CA GLU A 750 -31.52 -1.50 -10.61
C GLU A 750 -30.50 -2.65 -10.59
N ASP A 751 -30.81 -3.75 -11.27
CA ASP A 751 -29.92 -4.91 -11.29
C ASP A 751 -28.65 -4.60 -12.06
N ASP A 752 -28.77 -3.91 -13.19
CA ASP A 752 -27.65 -3.51 -14.02
C ASP A 752 -26.80 -2.42 -13.36
N ALA A 753 -27.40 -1.44 -12.68
CA ALA A 753 -26.66 -0.45 -11.89
C ALA A 753 -25.87 -1.11 -10.76
N ARG A 754 -26.44 -2.10 -10.06
CA ARG A 754 -25.75 -2.82 -8.99
C ARG A 754 -24.62 -3.71 -9.51
N LYS A 755 -24.81 -4.39 -10.64
CA LYS A 755 -23.75 -5.15 -11.33
C LYS A 755 -22.62 -4.23 -11.80
N GLU A 756 -22.94 -3.08 -12.37
CA GLU A 756 -21.94 -2.13 -12.84
C GLU A 756 -21.15 -1.53 -11.67
N ALA A 757 -21.82 -1.22 -10.56
CA ALA A 757 -21.17 -0.74 -9.34
C ALA A 757 -20.23 -1.80 -8.71
N SER A 758 -20.57 -3.09 -8.78
CA SER A 758 -19.74 -4.17 -8.22
C SER A 758 -18.44 -4.41 -8.99
N ARG A 759 -18.30 -3.87 -10.21
CA ARG A 759 -17.04 -3.86 -10.98
C ARG A 759 -15.97 -2.95 -10.38
N CYS A 760 -16.32 -2.08 -9.44
CA CYS A 760 -15.39 -1.15 -8.80
C CYS A 760 -14.26 -1.88 -8.04
N LEU A 761 -13.00 -1.56 -8.34
CA LEU A 761 -11.81 -2.19 -7.74
C LEU A 761 -11.44 -1.69 -6.34
N ASN A 762 -12.23 -0.79 -5.74
CA ASN A 762 -11.96 -0.22 -4.42
C ASN A 762 -10.53 0.34 -4.25
N CYS A 763 -10.05 1.15 -5.20
CA CYS A 763 -8.66 1.62 -5.24
C CYS A 763 -8.18 2.29 -3.93
N GLY A 764 -9.05 3.02 -3.22
CA GLY A 764 -8.75 3.64 -1.93
C GLY A 764 -8.94 2.72 -0.71
N VAL A 765 -9.28 1.45 -0.93
CA VAL A 765 -9.70 0.46 0.08
C VAL A 765 -10.94 0.95 0.82
N CYS A 766 -10.80 1.82 1.82
CA CYS A 766 -11.91 2.58 2.38
C CYS A 766 -12.47 3.56 1.35
N SER A 767 -13.78 3.52 1.12
CA SER A 767 -14.47 4.43 0.20
C SER A 767 -14.79 5.81 0.79
N GLU A 768 -14.36 6.10 2.03
CA GLU A 768 -14.62 7.38 2.72
C GLU A 768 -16.10 7.82 2.71
N CYS A 769 -17.07 6.89 2.68
CA CYS A 769 -18.50 7.21 2.68
C CYS A 769 -19.03 7.79 4.01
N MET A 770 -18.19 7.81 5.05
CA MET A 770 -18.48 8.32 6.40
C MET A 770 -19.66 7.66 7.15
N ALA A 771 -20.30 6.62 6.58
CA ALA A 771 -21.38 5.89 7.25
C ALA A 771 -20.96 5.32 8.60
N CYS A 772 -19.70 4.87 8.73
CA CYS A 772 -19.13 4.36 9.97
C CYS A 772 -19.06 5.43 11.07
N VAL A 773 -18.78 6.70 10.71
CA VAL A 773 -18.73 7.83 11.64
C VAL A 773 -20.11 8.12 12.19
N SER A 774 -21.13 8.14 11.32
CA SER A 774 -22.52 8.45 11.69
C SER A 774 -23.11 7.49 12.71
N VAL A 775 -22.73 6.21 12.68
CA VAL A 775 -23.21 5.18 13.62
C VAL A 775 -22.32 5.00 14.86
N CYS A 776 -21.17 5.69 14.95
CA CYS A 776 -20.26 5.54 16.06
C CYS A 776 -20.66 6.44 17.25
N GLU A 777 -21.49 5.92 18.14
CA GLU A 777 -21.95 6.66 19.33
C GLU A 777 -20.78 7.12 20.24
N ALA A 778 -19.73 6.31 20.35
CA ALA A 778 -18.54 6.64 21.14
C ALA A 778 -17.66 7.74 20.51
N LYS A 779 -17.92 8.14 19.25
CA LYS A 779 -17.12 9.11 18.49
C LYS A 779 -15.62 8.75 18.43
N ALA A 780 -15.33 7.46 18.31
CA ALA A 780 -13.98 6.94 18.27
C ALA A 780 -13.31 7.06 16.90
N ILE A 781 -14.08 7.14 15.81
CA ILE A 781 -13.55 7.14 14.44
C ILE A 781 -13.04 8.52 14.05
N ASP A 782 -11.83 8.57 13.49
CA ASP A 782 -11.15 9.79 13.07
C ASP A 782 -10.32 9.55 11.80
N HIS A 783 -10.89 9.90 10.65
CA HIS A 783 -10.25 9.73 9.33
C HIS A 783 -9.06 10.68 9.09
N THR A 784 -8.79 11.63 10.01
CA THR A 784 -7.69 12.60 9.90
C THR A 784 -6.40 12.14 10.57
N MET A 785 -6.43 11.00 11.29
CA MET A 785 -5.25 10.45 11.94
C MET A 785 -4.12 10.18 10.92
N THR A 786 -2.89 10.56 11.29
CA THR A 786 -1.68 10.33 10.50
C THR A 786 -0.74 9.36 11.21
N ALA A 787 0.19 8.77 10.46
CA ALA A 787 1.21 7.91 11.04
C ALA A 787 2.11 8.70 12.00
N VAL A 788 2.40 8.12 13.16
CA VAL A 788 3.29 8.71 14.17
C VAL A 788 4.60 7.94 14.18
N LYS A 789 5.73 8.65 14.19
CA LYS A 789 7.04 8.05 14.43
C LYS A 789 7.49 8.41 15.84
N GLU A 790 7.88 7.41 16.60
CA GLU A 790 8.42 7.56 17.96
C GLU A 790 9.78 6.87 18.05
N THR A 791 10.69 7.44 18.84
CA THR A 791 12.02 6.90 19.07
C THR A 791 12.10 6.40 20.51
N LEU A 792 12.50 5.14 20.68
CA LEU A 792 12.54 4.44 21.96
C LEU A 792 13.95 3.93 22.24
N ASP A 793 14.42 4.15 23.47
CA ASP A 793 15.72 3.64 23.92
C ASP A 793 15.54 2.30 24.67
N VAL A 794 16.28 1.27 24.28
CA VAL A 794 16.20 -0.08 24.85
C VAL A 794 17.59 -0.71 24.98
N GLY A 795 17.77 -1.59 25.97
CA GLY A 795 19.06 -2.26 26.20
C GLY A 795 19.27 -3.50 25.35
N SER A 796 18.18 -4.17 24.99
CA SER A 796 18.21 -5.38 24.16
C SER A 796 16.92 -5.55 23.36
N ILE A 797 17.00 -6.36 22.31
CA ILE A 797 15.91 -6.59 21.36
C ILE A 797 15.72 -8.09 21.18
N ILE A 798 14.47 -8.56 21.17
CA ILE A 798 14.09 -9.93 20.82
C ILE A 798 13.27 -9.89 19.53
N VAL A 799 13.78 -10.53 18.48
CA VAL A 799 13.10 -10.66 17.19
C VAL A 799 12.29 -11.96 17.19
N ALA A 800 10.98 -11.82 16.99
CA ALA A 800 9.97 -12.88 17.10
C ALA A 800 8.91 -12.78 15.99
N THR A 801 9.33 -12.46 14.77
CA THR A 801 8.44 -12.05 13.66
C THR A 801 7.61 -13.18 13.02
N GLY A 802 7.85 -14.43 13.39
CA GLY A 802 7.08 -15.59 12.90
C GLY A 802 7.62 -16.14 11.57
N TYR A 803 6.70 -16.65 10.74
CA TYR A 803 6.96 -17.35 9.47
C TYR A 803 5.82 -17.03 8.50
N ASP A 804 5.98 -17.32 7.22
CA ASP A 804 4.89 -17.35 6.23
C ASP A 804 4.65 -18.80 5.79
N LEU A 805 3.43 -19.12 5.33
CA LEU A 805 3.13 -20.41 4.72
C LEU A 805 3.42 -20.32 3.22
N LEU A 806 4.13 -21.29 2.68
CA LEU A 806 4.43 -21.37 1.25
C LEU A 806 3.13 -21.36 0.43
N ASP A 807 3.06 -20.44 -0.52
CA ASP A 807 2.05 -20.40 -1.57
C ASP A 807 2.25 -21.58 -2.56
N PRO A 808 1.33 -22.55 -2.63
CA PRO A 808 1.43 -23.68 -3.54
C PRO A 808 0.93 -23.40 -4.96
N SER A 809 0.46 -22.19 -5.31
CA SER A 809 -0.04 -21.87 -6.66
C SER A 809 0.98 -22.15 -7.79
N PRO A 810 2.29 -21.93 -7.62
CA PRO A 810 3.29 -22.33 -8.62
C PRO A 810 3.41 -23.86 -8.81
N MET A 811 2.93 -24.67 -7.86
CA MET A 811 2.96 -26.14 -7.90
C MET A 811 1.77 -26.72 -8.67
N GLN A 812 1.73 -26.45 -9.97
CA GLN A 812 0.64 -26.85 -10.87
C GLN A 812 0.15 -28.32 -10.73
N PRO A 813 1.02 -29.32 -10.48
CA PRO A 813 0.55 -30.70 -10.25
C PRO A 813 -0.36 -30.88 -9.03
N PHE A 814 -0.34 -29.99 -8.03
CA PHE A 814 -1.22 -30.08 -6.86
C PHE A 814 -2.55 -29.36 -7.06
N GLY A 815 -2.74 -28.61 -8.14
CA GLY A 815 -4.03 -28.03 -8.50
C GLY A 815 -4.61 -27.03 -7.51
N TYR A 816 -3.80 -26.43 -6.65
CA TYR A 816 -4.18 -25.26 -5.84
C TYR A 816 -4.53 -24.09 -6.78
N ASP A 817 -5.52 -23.26 -6.41
CA ASP A 817 -6.25 -22.27 -7.25
C ASP A 817 -7.01 -22.82 -8.47
N ARG A 818 -6.61 -23.97 -9.02
CA ARG A 818 -7.32 -24.62 -10.12
C ARG A 818 -8.57 -25.37 -9.66
N PHE A 819 -8.44 -26.10 -8.54
CA PHE A 819 -9.52 -26.93 -8.01
C PHE A 819 -10.11 -26.30 -6.73
N PRO A 820 -11.44 -26.11 -6.66
CA PRO A 820 -12.07 -25.35 -5.58
C PRO A 820 -12.00 -26.04 -4.21
N ASN A 821 -11.70 -27.34 -4.17
CA ASN A 821 -11.67 -28.17 -2.97
C ASN A 821 -10.26 -28.66 -2.61
N VAL A 822 -9.24 -28.00 -3.15
CA VAL A 822 -7.83 -28.13 -2.70
C VAL A 822 -7.53 -26.94 -1.79
N PHE A 823 -7.27 -27.21 -0.52
CA PHE A 823 -7.01 -26.18 0.49
C PHE A 823 -5.59 -26.27 1.02
N THR A 824 -4.99 -25.15 1.43
CA THR A 824 -3.78 -25.17 2.26
C THR A 824 -4.10 -25.59 3.68
N SER A 825 -3.07 -25.93 4.46
CA SER A 825 -3.23 -26.25 5.87
C SER A 825 -3.84 -25.11 6.68
N LEU A 826 -3.49 -23.85 6.38
CA LEU A 826 -4.00 -22.71 7.16
C LEU A 826 -5.45 -22.38 6.79
N GLU A 827 -5.83 -22.49 5.51
CA GLU A 827 -7.24 -22.42 5.10
C GLU A 827 -8.08 -23.50 5.81
N PHE A 828 -7.57 -24.73 5.89
CA PHE A 828 -8.24 -25.81 6.60
C PHE A 828 -8.39 -25.51 8.11
N GLU A 829 -7.40 -24.89 8.77
CA GLU A 829 -7.56 -24.41 10.14
C GLU A 829 -8.74 -23.45 10.26
N ARG A 830 -8.85 -22.50 9.34
CA ARG A 830 -9.94 -21.52 9.34
C ARG A 830 -11.29 -22.20 9.15
N LEU A 831 -11.43 -23.15 8.22
CA LEU A 831 -12.66 -23.93 8.06
C LEU A 831 -13.04 -24.71 9.33
N SER A 832 -12.06 -25.29 10.02
CA SER A 832 -12.30 -26.05 11.24
C SER A 832 -12.58 -25.14 12.45
N ASN A 833 -12.07 -23.91 12.48
CA ASN A 833 -12.18 -23.02 13.63
C ASN A 833 -13.61 -22.53 13.86
N ALA A 834 -14.09 -22.60 15.11
CA ALA A 834 -15.44 -22.18 15.50
C ALA A 834 -15.75 -20.69 15.21
N THR A 835 -14.72 -19.84 15.17
CA THR A 835 -14.82 -18.42 14.78
C THR A 835 -14.35 -18.15 13.35
N GLY A 836 -14.11 -19.22 12.58
CA GLY A 836 -13.78 -19.15 11.17
C GLY A 836 -14.99 -19.02 10.25
N PRO A 837 -14.76 -18.97 8.93
CA PRO A 837 -15.76 -18.64 7.92
C PRO A 837 -16.99 -19.55 7.90
N THR A 838 -16.83 -20.82 8.27
CA THR A 838 -17.90 -21.83 8.26
C THR A 838 -18.42 -22.16 9.67
N GLY A 839 -18.10 -21.35 10.67
CA GLY A 839 -18.52 -21.57 12.06
C GLY A 839 -17.98 -22.88 12.66
N GLY A 840 -16.83 -23.35 12.16
CA GLY A 840 -16.17 -24.58 12.57
C GLY A 840 -16.68 -25.85 11.88
N GLN A 841 -17.53 -25.73 10.87
CA GLN A 841 -17.95 -26.84 10.03
C GLN A 841 -16.96 -27.04 8.88
N ILE A 842 -16.41 -28.25 8.75
CA ILE A 842 -15.53 -28.60 7.63
C ILE A 842 -16.41 -28.87 6.41
N LEU A 843 -16.44 -27.93 5.47
CA LEU A 843 -17.32 -27.95 4.29
C LEU A 843 -16.50 -27.85 3.00
N ILE A 844 -17.03 -28.43 1.91
CA ILE A 844 -16.50 -28.25 0.55
C ILE A 844 -17.29 -27.20 -0.23
N ARG A 845 -16.66 -26.63 -1.25
CA ARG A 845 -17.27 -25.73 -2.22
C ARG A 845 -18.04 -26.50 -3.29
N ASN A 846 -19.15 -25.93 -3.74
CA ASN A 846 -19.89 -26.36 -4.93
C ASN A 846 -19.39 -25.66 -6.21
N GLU A 847 -20.06 -25.90 -7.34
CA GLU A 847 -19.73 -25.27 -8.64
C GLU A 847 -19.78 -23.74 -8.62
N ASN A 848 -20.59 -23.15 -7.72
CA ASN A 848 -20.71 -21.69 -7.54
C ASN A 848 -19.72 -21.14 -6.50
N GLY A 849 -18.79 -21.97 -5.99
CA GLY A 849 -17.79 -21.58 -5.00
C GLY A 849 -18.27 -21.48 -3.55
N ALA A 850 -19.55 -21.78 -3.27
CA ALA A 850 -20.14 -21.68 -1.94
C ALA A 850 -19.89 -22.94 -1.09
N PHE A 851 -19.58 -22.75 0.20
CA PHE A 851 -19.47 -23.84 1.18
C PHE A 851 -20.85 -24.43 1.48
N THR A 852 -21.05 -25.72 1.19
CA THR A 852 -22.40 -26.31 1.19
C THR A 852 -22.54 -27.56 2.05
N ARG A 853 -21.70 -28.58 1.82
CA ARG A 853 -21.80 -29.88 2.49
C ARG A 853 -20.46 -30.33 3.07
N PRO A 854 -20.46 -31.22 4.08
CA PRO A 854 -19.24 -31.86 4.54
C PRO A 854 -18.61 -32.77 3.46
N PRO A 855 -17.27 -32.95 3.46
CA PRO A 855 -16.61 -33.90 2.57
C PRO A 855 -16.92 -35.34 2.98
N GLU A 856 -17.17 -36.22 2.00
CA GLU A 856 -17.34 -37.64 2.27
C GLU A 856 -16.00 -38.38 2.40
N SER A 857 -14.92 -37.81 1.88
CA SER A 857 -13.56 -38.35 1.95
C SER A 857 -12.51 -37.24 1.79
N VAL A 858 -11.38 -37.35 2.49
CA VAL A 858 -10.35 -36.31 2.53
C VAL A 858 -8.95 -36.91 2.33
N ALA A 859 -8.11 -36.24 1.53
CA ALA A 859 -6.68 -36.51 1.45
C ALA A 859 -5.87 -35.44 2.17
N LEU A 860 -4.89 -35.86 3.00
CA LEU A 860 -3.89 -35.00 3.61
C LEU A 860 -2.56 -35.24 2.92
N VAL A 861 -2.00 -34.22 2.28
CA VAL A 861 -0.80 -34.35 1.44
C VAL A 861 0.40 -33.71 2.14
N HIS A 862 1.34 -34.53 2.59
CA HIS A 862 2.51 -34.05 3.35
C HIS A 862 3.60 -33.50 2.43
N CYS A 863 4.51 -32.73 3.04
CA CYS A 863 5.75 -32.27 2.40
C CYS A 863 5.52 -31.47 1.12
N VAL A 864 4.44 -30.68 1.05
CA VAL A 864 4.21 -29.76 -0.06
C VAL A 864 5.23 -28.63 0.06
N GLY A 865 6.20 -28.59 -0.85
CA GLY A 865 7.34 -27.66 -0.84
C GLY A 865 8.43 -27.88 0.21
N SER A 866 8.22 -28.78 1.17
CA SER A 866 9.24 -29.18 2.14
C SER A 866 9.93 -30.47 1.70
N ARG A 867 11.22 -30.61 2.00
CA ARG A 867 12.05 -31.74 1.55
C ARG A 867 11.97 -31.91 0.03
N ASP A 868 11.92 -30.79 -0.67
CA ASP A 868 11.83 -30.67 -2.11
C ASP A 868 12.97 -29.80 -2.63
N VAL A 869 13.84 -30.38 -3.47
CA VAL A 869 15.02 -29.68 -3.98
C VAL A 869 14.68 -28.56 -4.96
N ASN A 870 13.47 -28.55 -5.51
CA ASN A 870 12.98 -27.47 -6.37
C ASN A 870 12.46 -26.27 -5.56
N TYR A 871 12.20 -26.49 -4.27
CA TYR A 871 11.70 -25.49 -3.33
C TYR A 871 12.59 -25.50 -2.09
N HIS A 872 12.13 -26.06 -0.96
CA HIS A 872 12.91 -26.10 0.27
C HIS A 872 13.46 -27.50 0.58
N PRO A 873 14.79 -27.68 0.66
CA PRO A 873 15.39 -28.98 0.98
C PRO A 873 15.21 -29.38 2.46
N TYR A 874 14.82 -28.45 3.33
CA TYR A 874 14.60 -28.69 4.75
C TYR A 874 13.20 -29.25 5.05
N CYS A 875 13.00 -29.73 6.28
CA CYS A 875 11.69 -30.17 6.78
C CYS A 875 11.05 -29.07 7.63
N SER A 876 9.76 -28.81 7.41
CA SER A 876 8.99 -27.84 8.20
C SER A 876 8.64 -28.30 9.63
N ARG A 877 9.07 -29.50 10.04
CA ARG A 877 8.97 -30.10 11.39
C ARG A 877 7.56 -30.30 11.97
N VAL A 878 6.56 -29.49 11.62
CA VAL A 878 5.22 -29.49 12.23
C VAL A 878 4.13 -30.12 11.36
N CYS A 879 4.38 -30.26 10.06
CA CYS A 879 3.38 -30.68 9.09
C CYS A 879 2.80 -32.07 9.33
N CYS A 880 3.64 -33.04 9.72
CA CYS A 880 3.12 -34.35 10.09
C CYS A 880 2.15 -34.26 11.28
N MET A 881 2.44 -33.42 12.26
CA MET A 881 1.63 -33.33 13.48
C MET A 881 0.32 -32.59 13.28
N TYR A 882 0.31 -31.49 12.52
CA TYR A 882 -0.97 -30.84 12.22
C TYR A 882 -1.81 -31.68 11.25
N ALA A 883 -1.21 -32.50 10.38
CA ALA A 883 -1.97 -33.42 9.52
C ALA A 883 -2.68 -34.48 10.39
N LEU A 884 -2.00 -35.07 11.37
CA LEU A 884 -2.64 -35.96 12.35
C LEU A 884 -3.77 -35.25 13.11
N LYS A 885 -3.55 -33.98 13.49
CA LYS A 885 -4.59 -33.15 14.11
C LYS A 885 -5.79 -32.98 13.18
N TYR A 886 -5.57 -32.70 11.90
CA TYR A 886 -6.65 -32.56 10.92
C TYR A 886 -7.40 -33.86 10.73
N SER A 887 -6.71 -35.00 10.64
CA SER A 887 -7.36 -36.30 10.57
C SER A 887 -8.30 -36.52 11.76
N HIS A 888 -7.80 -36.27 12.98
CA HIS A 888 -8.63 -36.35 14.19
C HIS A 888 -9.85 -35.41 14.13
N LEU A 889 -9.66 -34.15 13.74
CA LEU A 889 -10.75 -33.16 13.69
C LEU A 889 -11.80 -33.50 12.62
N ILE A 890 -11.40 -34.09 11.49
CA ILE A 890 -12.33 -34.58 10.46
C ILE A 890 -13.18 -35.71 11.05
N LYS A 891 -12.54 -36.68 11.71
CA LYS A 891 -13.25 -37.80 12.35
C LYS A 891 -14.20 -37.34 13.47
N GLU A 892 -13.79 -36.36 14.27
CA GLU A 892 -14.58 -35.79 15.36
C GLU A 892 -15.79 -34.97 14.84
N LYS A 893 -15.56 -34.08 13.88
CA LYS A 893 -16.57 -33.08 13.45
C LYS A 893 -17.44 -33.53 12.27
N VAL A 894 -16.88 -34.28 11.33
CA VAL A 894 -17.61 -34.78 10.15
C VAL A 894 -18.16 -36.17 10.44
N GLY A 895 -17.34 -37.03 11.04
CA GLY A 895 -17.74 -38.33 11.55
C GLY A 895 -16.68 -39.41 11.38
N HIS A 896 -16.65 -40.38 12.30
CA HIS A 896 -15.64 -41.43 12.30
C HIS A 896 -15.65 -42.33 11.05
N HIS A 897 -16.77 -42.36 10.32
CA HIS A 897 -16.95 -43.12 9.09
C HIS A 897 -16.28 -42.46 7.87
N THR A 898 -15.98 -41.16 7.92
CA THR A 898 -15.34 -40.41 6.81
C THR A 898 -13.94 -40.97 6.56
N PRO A 899 -13.63 -41.50 5.37
CA PRO A 899 -12.28 -41.93 5.03
C PRO A 899 -11.32 -40.74 4.99
N VAL A 900 -10.19 -40.87 5.69
CA VAL A 900 -9.09 -39.89 5.65
C VAL A 900 -7.84 -40.62 5.19
N TYR A 901 -7.24 -40.14 4.11
CA TYR A 901 -6.02 -40.69 3.51
C TYR A 901 -4.85 -39.76 3.77
N ASP A 902 -3.85 -40.22 4.52
CA ASP A 902 -2.68 -39.46 4.91
C ASP A 902 -1.46 -39.90 4.08
N PHE A 903 -1.05 -39.07 3.12
CA PHE A 903 0.03 -39.34 2.19
C PHE A 903 1.35 -38.79 2.70
N TYR A 904 2.31 -39.66 3.01
CA TYR A 904 3.54 -39.26 3.68
C TYR A 904 4.81 -39.94 3.12
N ILE A 905 5.96 -39.35 3.42
CA ILE A 905 7.28 -39.96 3.18
C ILE A 905 7.77 -40.65 4.47
N ASP A 906 7.84 -39.85 5.55
CA ASP A 906 8.14 -40.29 6.91
C ASP A 906 7.23 -39.53 7.89
N GLN A 907 6.64 -40.22 8.87
CA GLN A 907 5.93 -39.57 9.98
C GLN A 907 6.93 -39.08 11.02
N ARG A 908 7.00 -37.77 11.24
CA ARG A 908 7.99 -37.13 12.12
C ARG A 908 7.39 -36.72 13.46
N CYS A 909 7.01 -37.71 14.25
CA CYS A 909 6.31 -37.56 15.53
C CYS A 909 7.29 -37.57 16.72
N PHE A 910 8.24 -36.62 16.76
CA PHE A 910 9.39 -36.67 17.68
C PHE A 910 9.18 -36.03 19.07
N GLY A 911 8.09 -35.27 19.26
CA GLY A 911 7.77 -34.59 20.53
C GLY A 911 7.14 -35.52 21.57
N LYS A 912 7.01 -35.03 22.81
CA LYS A 912 6.35 -35.78 23.88
C LYS A 912 4.86 -35.96 23.55
N GLY A 913 4.39 -37.21 23.50
CA GLY A 913 2.98 -37.52 23.18
C GLY A 913 2.68 -37.58 21.67
N TYR A 914 3.68 -37.36 20.80
CA TYR A 914 3.43 -37.21 19.37
C TYR A 914 3.23 -38.57 18.69
N GLU A 915 4.06 -39.56 19.05
CA GLU A 915 3.93 -40.95 18.56
C GLU A 915 2.64 -41.59 19.07
N GLU A 916 2.26 -41.31 20.33
CA GLU A 916 0.99 -41.76 20.90
C GLU A 916 -0.20 -41.14 20.17
N PHE A 917 -0.09 -39.88 19.77
CA PHE A 917 -1.11 -39.21 18.98
C PHE A 917 -1.21 -39.77 17.55
N TYR A 918 -0.07 -40.12 16.93
CA TYR A 918 -0.05 -40.86 15.67
C TYR A 918 -0.77 -42.20 15.78
N ARG A 919 -0.44 -43.01 16.79
CA ARG A 919 -1.11 -44.30 17.05
C ARG A 919 -2.61 -44.13 17.24
N ARG A 920 -3.03 -43.11 17.99
CA ARG A 920 -4.45 -42.79 18.16
C ARG A 920 -5.15 -42.54 16.81
N CYS A 921 -4.54 -41.79 15.90
CA CYS A 921 -5.11 -41.55 14.58
C CYS A 921 -5.21 -42.84 13.74
N GLN A 922 -4.29 -43.79 13.92
CA GLN A 922 -4.40 -45.14 13.33
C GLN A 922 -5.59 -45.90 13.90
N GLU A 923 -5.77 -45.88 15.23
CA GLU A 923 -6.91 -46.51 15.93
C GLU A 923 -8.26 -45.89 15.54
N GLU A 924 -8.28 -44.59 15.22
CA GLU A 924 -9.46 -43.86 14.71
C GLU A 924 -9.77 -44.17 13.22
N GLY A 925 -8.95 -44.99 12.56
CA GLY A 925 -9.17 -45.45 11.19
C GLY A 925 -8.72 -44.47 10.11
N THR A 926 -7.64 -43.72 10.36
CA THR A 926 -6.92 -42.98 9.30
C THR A 926 -6.11 -43.96 8.45
N VAL A 927 -6.17 -43.81 7.12
CA VAL A 927 -5.40 -44.66 6.19
C VAL A 927 -4.09 -43.96 5.85
N PHE A 928 -2.98 -44.49 6.36
CA PHE A 928 -1.65 -43.95 6.10
C PHE A 928 -1.04 -44.60 4.85
N ILE A 929 -0.74 -43.79 3.84
CA ILE A 929 -0.15 -44.23 2.58
C ILE A 929 1.27 -43.68 2.51
N ARG A 930 2.26 -44.58 2.49
CA ARG A 930 3.66 -44.17 2.37
C ARG A 930 4.00 -43.91 0.90
N GLY A 931 3.63 -42.73 0.43
CA GLY A 931 3.85 -42.26 -0.93
C GLY A 931 3.73 -40.74 -1.01
N LYS A 932 4.68 -40.08 -1.68
CA LYS A 932 4.53 -38.66 -2.05
C LYS A 932 3.53 -38.59 -3.20
N VAL A 933 2.50 -37.76 -3.07
CA VAL A 933 1.56 -37.49 -4.17
C VAL A 933 2.33 -36.85 -5.32
N ALA A 934 2.18 -37.42 -6.51
CA ALA A 934 2.79 -36.93 -7.73
C ALA A 934 1.93 -35.83 -8.39
N GLU A 935 0.62 -36.02 -8.40
CA GLU A 935 -0.35 -35.13 -9.05
C GLU A 935 -1.74 -35.28 -8.42
N ILE A 936 -2.50 -34.20 -8.45
CA ILE A 936 -3.95 -34.14 -8.18
C ILE A 936 -4.64 -33.81 -9.50
N THR A 937 -5.64 -34.62 -9.86
CA THR A 937 -6.40 -34.49 -11.12
C THR A 937 -7.89 -34.72 -10.89
N ASP A 938 -8.75 -34.21 -11.78
CA ASP A 938 -10.19 -34.49 -11.84
C ASP A 938 -10.55 -35.47 -12.97
N GLN A 939 -9.54 -36.00 -13.67
CA GLN A 939 -9.72 -36.95 -14.77
C GLN A 939 -10.03 -38.36 -14.26
N ALA A 940 -11.32 -38.68 -14.23
CA ALA A 940 -11.83 -39.98 -13.83
C ALA A 940 -11.55 -41.07 -14.88
N GLU A 941 -10.97 -42.20 -14.44
CA GLU A 941 -10.80 -43.43 -15.23
C GLU A 941 -11.85 -44.50 -14.90
N SER A 942 -12.66 -44.27 -13.85
CA SER A 942 -13.74 -45.17 -13.44
C SER A 942 -14.96 -44.42 -12.92
N GLU A 943 -16.10 -45.10 -12.83
CA GLU A 943 -17.34 -44.52 -12.31
C GLU A 943 -17.19 -44.05 -10.85
N ALA A 944 -16.35 -44.72 -10.05
CA ALA A 944 -16.08 -44.35 -8.66
C ALA A 944 -15.23 -43.07 -8.50
N GLU A 945 -14.55 -42.63 -9.57
CA GLU A 945 -13.75 -41.41 -9.60
C GLU A 945 -14.53 -40.20 -10.16
N SER A 946 -15.68 -40.44 -10.81
CA SER A 946 -16.45 -39.40 -11.48
C SER A 946 -16.88 -38.29 -10.50
N GLY A 947 -16.52 -37.04 -10.83
CA GLY A 947 -16.86 -35.86 -10.02
C GLY A 947 -16.06 -35.69 -8.72
N ARG A 948 -14.94 -36.42 -8.56
CA ARG A 948 -14.04 -36.32 -7.39
C ARG A 948 -12.65 -35.84 -7.80
N LEU A 949 -11.86 -35.41 -6.82
CA LEU A 949 -10.42 -35.17 -6.97
C LEU A 949 -9.67 -36.49 -6.80
N ILE A 950 -8.66 -36.77 -7.62
CA ILE A 950 -7.88 -38.01 -7.59
C ILE A 950 -6.45 -37.68 -7.21
N CYS A 951 -5.98 -38.21 -6.08
CA CYS A 951 -4.57 -38.16 -5.68
C CYS A 951 -3.81 -39.33 -6.32
N LEU A 952 -2.85 -39.03 -7.19
CA LEU A 952 -1.97 -40.00 -7.83
C LEU A 952 -0.70 -40.16 -7.01
N ALA A 953 -0.42 -41.37 -6.51
CA ALA A 953 0.76 -41.65 -5.71
C ALA A 953 1.27 -43.09 -5.96
N GLU A 954 2.47 -43.39 -5.49
CA GLU A 954 2.96 -44.77 -5.36
C GLU A 954 2.93 -45.15 -3.88
N ASP A 955 2.27 -46.25 -3.52
CA ASP A 955 2.48 -46.85 -2.21
C ASP A 955 3.82 -47.58 -2.22
N THR A 956 4.82 -46.96 -1.63
CA THR A 956 6.19 -47.49 -1.62
C THR A 956 6.36 -48.75 -0.77
N LEU A 957 5.39 -49.09 0.09
CA LEU A 957 5.40 -50.33 0.86
C LEU A 957 4.86 -51.50 0.05
N LEU A 958 3.96 -51.24 -0.90
CA LEU A 958 3.37 -52.24 -1.79
C LEU A 958 4.07 -52.28 -3.17
N GLY A 959 4.74 -51.20 -3.57
CA GLY A 959 5.30 -51.04 -4.91
C GLY A 959 4.24 -50.84 -5.99
N GLU A 960 3.07 -50.33 -5.62
CA GLU A 960 1.91 -50.19 -6.50
C GLU A 960 1.54 -48.71 -6.70
N ARG A 961 1.08 -48.39 -7.92
CA ARG A 961 0.52 -47.06 -8.22
C ARG A 961 -0.92 -47.01 -7.71
N LEU A 962 -1.23 -45.96 -6.96
CA LEU A 962 -2.53 -45.69 -6.39
C LEU A 962 -3.18 -44.48 -7.05
N ARG A 963 -4.49 -44.60 -7.28
CA ARG A 963 -5.41 -43.52 -7.63
C ARG A 963 -6.44 -43.45 -6.52
N VAL A 964 -6.42 -42.39 -5.71
CA VAL A 964 -7.31 -42.27 -4.55
C VAL A 964 -8.31 -41.13 -4.78
N PRO A 965 -9.58 -41.43 -5.08
CA PRO A 965 -10.62 -40.41 -5.24
C PRO A 965 -11.07 -39.87 -3.88
N VAL A 966 -11.12 -38.55 -3.76
CA VAL A 966 -11.51 -37.79 -2.57
C VAL A 966 -12.36 -36.57 -2.91
N ASP A 967 -13.15 -36.09 -1.94
CA ASP A 967 -13.95 -34.87 -2.08
C ASP A 967 -13.14 -33.60 -1.76
N MET A 968 -12.12 -33.73 -0.90
CA MET A 968 -11.29 -32.62 -0.42
C MET A 968 -9.82 -33.04 -0.34
N VAL A 969 -8.93 -32.13 -0.69
CA VAL A 969 -7.48 -32.28 -0.47
C VAL A 969 -6.97 -31.15 0.41
N VAL A 970 -6.15 -31.48 1.41
CA VAL A 970 -5.45 -30.50 2.26
C VAL A 970 -3.95 -30.61 2.03
N LEU A 971 -3.36 -29.54 1.53
CA LEU A 971 -1.94 -29.39 1.25
C LEU A 971 -1.21 -28.96 2.53
N CYS A 972 -0.34 -29.83 3.03
CA CYS A 972 0.50 -29.52 4.18
C CYS A 972 1.77 -28.78 3.70
N SER A 973 1.57 -27.49 3.36
CA SER A 973 2.58 -26.58 2.80
C SER A 973 3.75 -26.29 3.74
N ALA A 974 4.88 -25.91 3.16
CA ALA A 974 6.09 -25.59 3.90
C ALA A 974 5.93 -24.33 4.74
N MET A 975 6.57 -24.29 5.91
CA MET A 975 6.87 -23.04 6.59
C MET A 975 8.10 -22.43 5.93
N GLU A 976 8.02 -21.14 5.62
CA GLU A 976 9.13 -20.38 5.07
C GLU A 976 9.41 -19.14 5.91
N ALA A 977 10.62 -18.62 5.77
CA ALA A 977 10.93 -17.32 6.33
C ALA A 977 10.02 -16.27 5.69
N ARG A 978 9.61 -15.29 6.47
CA ARG A 978 8.72 -14.24 5.95
C ARG A 978 9.33 -13.57 4.72
N ALA A 979 8.48 -13.14 3.79
CA ALA A 979 8.93 -12.47 2.58
C ALA A 979 9.80 -11.22 2.87
N ASP A 980 9.58 -10.56 4.02
CA ASP A 980 10.33 -9.39 4.48
C ASP A 980 11.53 -9.71 5.39
N ALA A 981 11.89 -10.98 5.60
CA ALA A 981 12.94 -11.39 6.55
C ALA A 981 14.31 -10.74 6.24
N VAL A 982 14.67 -10.54 4.98
CA VAL A 982 15.92 -9.88 4.58
C VAL A 982 15.93 -8.41 4.99
N GLU A 983 14.82 -7.70 4.80
CA GLU A 983 14.69 -6.28 5.19
C GLU A 983 14.71 -6.14 6.72
N VAL A 984 13.94 -6.97 7.42
CA VAL A 984 13.96 -7.04 8.89
C VAL A 984 15.37 -7.36 9.39
N GLY A 985 16.06 -8.31 8.76
CA GLY A 985 17.44 -8.65 9.08
C GLY A 985 18.40 -7.47 8.94
N ARG A 986 18.22 -6.61 7.91
CA ARG A 986 19.01 -5.38 7.77
C ARG A 986 18.74 -4.38 8.89
N ILE A 987 17.47 -4.19 9.26
CA ILE A 987 17.07 -3.27 10.33
C ILE A 987 17.72 -3.69 11.66
N PHE A 988 17.62 -4.97 12.03
CA PHE A 988 18.12 -5.46 13.31
C PHE A 988 19.58 -5.94 13.30
N GLY A 989 20.25 -5.89 12.15
CA GLY A 989 21.60 -6.43 11.99
C GLY A 989 21.68 -7.96 12.16
N VAL A 990 20.64 -8.69 11.77
CA VAL A 990 20.57 -10.16 11.84
C VAL A 990 20.70 -10.75 10.44
N ASN A 991 21.57 -11.75 10.31
CA ASN A 991 21.79 -12.41 9.03
C ASN A 991 20.78 -13.54 8.81
N PRO A 992 20.17 -13.65 7.62
CA PRO A 992 19.47 -14.87 7.24
C PRO A 992 20.46 -16.02 6.95
N GLY A 993 20.05 -17.24 7.24
CA GLY A 993 20.72 -18.48 6.87
C GLY A 993 20.46 -18.87 5.42
N ALA A 994 21.03 -20.01 5.00
CA ALA A 994 20.83 -20.54 3.65
C ALA A 994 19.39 -21.06 3.40
N ASP A 995 18.64 -21.28 4.48
CA ASP A 995 17.23 -21.64 4.49
C ASP A 995 16.29 -20.43 4.53
N GLY A 996 16.83 -19.20 4.54
CA GLY A 996 16.07 -17.95 4.55
C GLY A 996 15.70 -17.44 5.96
N PHE A 997 15.68 -18.31 6.96
CA PHE A 997 15.36 -17.93 8.35
C PHE A 997 16.53 -17.19 9.03
N PHE A 998 16.29 -16.54 10.17
CA PHE A 998 17.36 -15.87 10.89
C PHE A 998 18.38 -16.84 11.51
N LEU A 999 19.65 -16.56 11.30
CA LEU A 999 20.77 -17.39 11.74
C LEU A 999 21.14 -17.08 13.19
N GLU A 1000 21.15 -18.11 14.04
CA GLU A 1000 21.69 -18.03 15.38
C GLU A 1000 23.24 -17.95 15.41
N GLU A 1001 23.80 -17.50 16.52
CA GLU A 1001 25.25 -17.43 16.74
C GLU A 1001 25.89 -18.82 16.69
N HIS A 1002 25.29 -19.79 17.37
CA HIS A 1002 25.71 -21.18 17.34
C HIS A 1002 24.55 -22.13 17.68
N PRO A 1003 24.28 -23.18 16.87
CA PRO A 1003 23.11 -24.06 17.02
C PRO A 1003 22.90 -24.70 18.40
N LYS A 1004 23.97 -24.79 19.21
CA LYS A 1004 23.96 -25.42 20.54
C LYS A 1004 24.40 -24.54 21.70
N LEU A 1005 25.23 -23.52 21.43
CA LEU A 1005 25.89 -22.74 22.50
C LEU A 1005 25.29 -21.35 22.63
N GLY A 1006 24.80 -20.80 21.52
CA GLY A 1006 24.03 -19.56 21.48
C GLY A 1006 22.84 -19.71 20.53
N PRO A 1007 21.91 -20.67 20.77
CA PRO A 1007 20.78 -20.91 19.85
C PRO A 1007 19.76 -19.78 19.83
N LEU A 1008 19.90 -18.81 20.73
CA LEU A 1008 19.03 -17.64 20.89
C LEU A 1008 19.77 -16.34 20.54
N ASN A 1009 21.10 -16.38 20.47
CA ASN A 1009 21.93 -15.22 20.22
C ASN A 1009 22.04 -15.02 18.71
N THR A 1010 22.27 -13.79 18.28
CA THR A 1010 22.64 -13.48 16.90
C THR A 1010 24.12 -13.06 16.84
N ALA A 1011 24.63 -12.81 15.64
CA ALA A 1011 25.94 -12.18 15.48
C ALA A 1011 25.98 -10.73 16.01
N THR A 1012 24.82 -10.12 16.27
CA THR A 1012 24.68 -8.77 16.81
C THR A 1012 24.38 -8.86 18.31
N ASP A 1013 25.35 -8.44 19.12
CA ASP A 1013 25.27 -8.49 20.57
C ASP A 1013 24.02 -7.78 21.11
N GLY A 1014 23.25 -8.43 21.99
CA GLY A 1014 22.04 -7.85 22.58
C GLY A 1014 20.80 -7.91 21.68
N VAL A 1015 20.90 -8.51 20.48
CA VAL A 1015 19.76 -8.89 19.65
C VAL A 1015 19.59 -10.41 19.68
N PHE A 1016 18.42 -10.87 20.11
CA PHE A 1016 18.09 -12.28 20.31
C PHE A 1016 16.97 -12.76 19.37
N LEU A 1017 16.86 -14.07 19.18
CA LEU A 1017 15.85 -14.71 18.35
C LEU A 1017 14.89 -15.55 19.20
N ALA A 1018 13.60 -15.51 18.87
CA ALA A 1018 12.58 -16.36 19.46
C ALA A 1018 11.52 -16.80 18.45
N GLY A 1019 11.24 -18.11 18.41
CA GLY A 1019 10.15 -18.68 17.63
C GLY A 1019 10.49 -18.99 16.19
N ALA A 1020 9.45 -19.07 15.35
CA ALA A 1020 9.54 -19.60 14.00
C ALA A 1020 10.40 -18.77 13.04
N CYS A 1021 10.72 -17.52 13.36
CA CYS A 1021 11.61 -16.69 12.54
C CYS A 1021 13.07 -17.19 12.50
N GLN A 1022 13.46 -18.04 13.45
CA GLN A 1022 14.76 -18.74 13.44
C GLN A 1022 14.70 -20.09 12.70
N GLY A 1023 13.52 -20.59 12.37
CA GLY A 1023 13.33 -21.85 11.65
C GLY A 1023 12.07 -22.60 12.08
N PRO A 1024 11.61 -23.58 11.30
CA PRO A 1024 10.35 -24.28 11.54
C PRO A 1024 10.32 -24.99 12.91
N LYS A 1025 9.25 -24.80 13.68
CA LYS A 1025 9.07 -25.39 15.02
C LYS A 1025 7.62 -25.28 15.48
N ASP A 1026 7.24 -26.10 16.45
CA ASP A 1026 5.91 -26.08 17.05
C ASP A 1026 5.77 -25.05 18.18
N ILE A 1027 4.57 -24.98 18.77
CA ILE A 1027 4.24 -24.04 19.84
C ILE A 1027 5.07 -24.29 21.11
N PRO A 1028 5.20 -25.53 21.63
CA PRO A 1028 6.04 -25.79 22.81
C PRO A 1028 7.50 -25.37 22.64
N ASP A 1029 8.15 -25.75 21.53
CA ASP A 1029 9.53 -25.35 21.23
C ASP A 1029 9.64 -23.81 21.15
N THR A 1030 8.65 -23.17 20.54
CA THR A 1030 8.58 -21.70 20.40
C THR A 1030 8.47 -20.99 21.75
N VAL A 1031 7.59 -21.46 22.63
CA VAL A 1031 7.39 -20.91 23.98
C VAL A 1031 8.66 -21.08 24.81
N ALA A 1032 9.30 -22.26 24.75
CA ALA A 1032 10.56 -22.51 25.44
C ALA A 1032 11.69 -21.59 24.94
N GLN A 1033 11.78 -21.38 23.62
CA GLN A 1033 12.76 -20.48 23.01
C GLN A 1033 12.53 -19.02 23.46
N ALA A 1034 11.27 -18.58 23.50
CA ALA A 1034 10.91 -17.24 23.95
C ALA A 1034 11.30 -16.98 25.41
N SER A 1035 11.01 -17.91 26.33
CA SER A 1035 11.44 -17.79 27.72
C SER A 1035 12.97 -17.78 27.86
N GLY A 1036 13.67 -18.55 27.03
CA GLY A 1036 15.13 -18.49 26.97
C GLY A 1036 15.66 -17.13 26.51
N ALA A 1037 15.03 -16.53 25.50
CA ALA A 1037 15.43 -15.21 24.97
C ALA A 1037 15.13 -14.10 25.98
N ALA A 1038 13.98 -14.16 26.66
CA ALA A 1038 13.65 -13.30 27.78
C ALA A 1038 14.70 -13.39 28.89
N ALA A 1039 15.13 -14.60 29.28
CA ALA A 1039 16.17 -14.78 30.28
C ALA A 1039 17.52 -14.16 29.86
N LYS A 1040 17.89 -14.25 28.58
CA LYS A 1040 19.10 -13.59 28.05
C LYS A 1040 19.00 -12.07 28.10
N ALA A 1041 17.88 -11.50 27.67
CA ALA A 1041 17.62 -10.06 27.74
C ALA A 1041 17.63 -9.55 29.19
N LEU A 1042 16.91 -10.23 30.09
CA LEU A 1042 16.87 -9.91 31.51
C LEU A 1042 18.26 -9.99 32.16
N SER A 1043 19.09 -10.97 31.77
CA SER A 1043 20.46 -11.05 32.27
C SER A 1043 21.30 -9.82 31.90
N LEU A 1044 21.03 -9.15 30.77
CA LEU A 1044 21.70 -7.90 30.41
C LEU A 1044 21.14 -6.75 31.25
N ALA A 1045 19.82 -6.61 31.27
CA ALA A 1045 19.12 -5.55 32.01
C ALA A 1045 19.44 -5.56 33.51
N THR A 1046 19.52 -6.75 34.13
CA THR A 1046 19.77 -6.90 35.57
C THR A 1046 21.23 -6.64 35.94
N ARG A 1047 22.18 -7.00 35.06
CA ARG A 1047 23.61 -6.69 35.29
C ARG A 1047 23.88 -5.19 35.27
N GLY A 1048 23.11 -4.44 34.49
CA GLY A 1048 23.23 -2.99 34.34
C GLY A 1048 24.49 -2.53 33.60
N VAL A 1049 25.46 -3.42 33.37
CA VAL A 1049 26.70 -3.15 32.63
C VAL A 1049 27.08 -4.35 31.76
N VAL A 1050 27.68 -4.08 30.59
CA VAL A 1050 28.23 -5.09 29.68
C VAL A 1050 29.64 -4.74 29.26
N GLU A 1051 30.48 -5.76 29.07
CA GLU A 1051 31.81 -5.61 28.52
C GLU A 1051 31.74 -5.49 26.99
N VAL A 1052 32.33 -4.45 26.42
CA VAL A 1052 32.43 -4.25 24.97
C VAL A 1052 33.86 -4.49 24.47
N PRO A 1053 34.03 -5.03 23.25
CA PRO A 1053 35.34 -5.24 22.65
C PRO A 1053 36.17 -3.95 22.63
N SER A 1054 37.46 -4.07 22.94
CA SER A 1054 38.40 -2.94 22.95
C SER A 1054 39.25 -2.86 21.68
N ALA A 1055 39.04 -3.82 20.76
CA ALA A 1055 39.54 -3.84 19.40
C ALA A 1055 38.76 -2.85 18.50
N ILE A 1056 38.67 -1.59 18.92
CA ILE A 1056 37.96 -0.53 18.21
C ILE A 1056 38.91 0.29 17.34
N SER A 1057 38.34 1.08 16.43
CA SER A 1057 39.11 2.09 15.72
C SER A 1057 39.54 3.22 16.65
N TRP A 1058 40.71 3.76 16.41
CA TRP A 1058 41.26 4.94 17.06
C TRP A 1058 41.90 5.81 15.98
N ILE A 1059 41.75 7.13 16.10
CA ILE A 1059 42.35 8.10 15.20
C ILE A 1059 43.45 8.82 15.98
N ASP A 1060 44.68 8.69 15.49
CA ASP A 1060 45.83 9.37 16.06
C ASP A 1060 45.71 10.89 15.85
N PRO A 1061 45.55 11.69 16.92
CA PRO A 1061 45.40 13.13 16.78
C PRO A 1061 46.66 13.82 16.26
N GLU A 1062 47.84 13.20 16.36
CA GLU A 1062 49.11 13.77 15.88
C GLU A 1062 49.30 13.57 14.37
N ILE A 1063 48.62 12.58 13.78
CA ILE A 1063 48.72 12.21 12.35
C ILE A 1063 47.48 12.65 11.57
N CYS A 1064 46.33 12.83 12.23
CA CYS A 1064 45.09 13.18 11.58
C CYS A 1064 45.18 14.56 10.91
N SER A 1065 44.95 14.61 9.59
CA SER A 1065 44.92 15.85 8.82
C SER A 1065 43.54 16.51 8.76
N GLY A 1066 42.54 15.97 9.47
CA GLY A 1066 41.19 16.52 9.49
C GLY A 1066 40.39 16.38 8.18
N CYS A 1067 40.77 15.47 7.28
CA CYS A 1067 40.14 15.33 5.95
C CYS A 1067 38.67 14.87 5.93
N LYS A 1068 38.10 14.48 7.08
CA LYS A 1068 36.71 14.02 7.27
C LYS A 1068 36.27 12.77 6.48
N THR A 1069 37.12 12.17 5.63
CA THR A 1069 36.81 10.96 4.84
C THR A 1069 36.27 9.79 5.68
N CYS A 1070 36.81 9.60 6.88
CA CYS A 1070 36.42 8.52 7.77
C CYS A 1070 34.96 8.61 8.27
N ILE A 1071 34.38 9.81 8.32
CA ILE A 1071 33.04 10.05 8.92
C ILE A 1071 31.96 9.37 8.08
N GLY A 1072 31.92 9.64 6.77
CA GLY A 1072 30.93 9.05 5.86
C GLY A 1072 31.09 7.54 5.62
N LEU A 1073 32.22 6.96 6.04
CA LEU A 1073 32.49 5.52 5.91
C LEU A 1073 32.05 4.71 7.13
N CYS A 1074 31.74 5.36 8.25
CA CYS A 1074 31.35 4.66 9.45
C CYS A 1074 29.88 4.27 9.42
N ALA A 1075 29.58 2.99 9.21
CA ALA A 1075 28.22 2.45 9.23
C ALA A 1075 27.50 2.60 10.58
N TYR A 1076 28.23 2.96 11.64
CA TYR A 1076 27.72 3.08 13.02
C TYR A 1076 27.71 4.53 13.52
N SER A 1077 28.02 5.50 12.65
CA SER A 1077 28.16 6.91 13.00
C SER A 1077 29.08 7.14 14.22
N ALA A 1078 30.08 6.29 14.38
CA ALA A 1078 30.98 6.29 15.54
C ALA A 1078 32.11 7.33 15.43
N ILE A 1079 32.16 8.13 14.36
CA ILE A 1079 33.26 9.07 14.13
C ILE A 1079 32.69 10.46 13.93
N GLU A 1080 33.14 11.39 14.76
CA GLU A 1080 32.74 12.79 14.74
C GLU A 1080 33.93 13.67 14.38
N PHE A 1081 33.66 14.92 14.00
CA PHE A 1081 34.70 15.91 13.77
C PHE A 1081 34.79 16.87 14.95
N ASP A 1082 35.94 16.91 15.61
CA ASP A 1082 36.22 17.90 16.65
C ASP A 1082 36.64 19.22 15.98
N GLU A 1083 35.69 20.15 15.87
CA GLU A 1083 35.90 21.46 15.25
C GLU A 1083 36.98 22.30 15.96
N ARG A 1084 37.22 22.08 17.26
CA ARG A 1084 38.24 22.83 17.99
C ARG A 1084 39.64 22.32 17.67
N ARG A 1085 39.81 21.00 17.57
CA ARG A 1085 41.10 20.35 17.30
C ARG A 1085 41.36 20.13 15.81
N GLN A 1086 40.36 20.32 14.96
CA GLN A 1086 40.39 20.08 13.51
C GLN A 1086 40.80 18.64 13.15
N ILE A 1087 40.34 17.67 13.96
CA ILE A 1087 40.61 16.25 13.76
C ILE A 1087 39.33 15.43 13.88
N SER A 1088 39.34 14.23 13.33
CA SER A 1088 38.27 13.25 13.55
C SER A 1088 38.52 12.45 14.83
N VAL A 1089 37.46 12.19 15.60
CA VAL A 1089 37.52 11.46 16.87
C VAL A 1089 36.54 10.30 16.85
N VAL A 1090 36.95 9.15 17.37
CA VAL A 1090 36.10 7.96 17.45
C VAL A 1090 35.37 7.93 18.78
N ASN A 1091 34.04 7.87 18.75
CA ASN A 1091 33.22 7.43 19.85
C ASN A 1091 33.43 5.93 20.06
N GLY A 1092 34.23 5.59 21.07
CA GLY A 1092 34.58 4.20 21.33
C GLY A 1092 33.39 3.32 21.71
N ALA A 1093 32.28 3.87 22.20
CA ALA A 1093 31.11 3.07 22.58
C ALA A 1093 30.33 2.57 21.34
N LEU A 1094 30.27 3.41 20.29
CA LEU A 1094 29.62 3.09 19.02
C LEU A 1094 30.51 2.24 18.09
N CYS A 1095 31.83 2.37 18.20
CA CYS A 1095 32.75 1.73 17.26
C CYS A 1095 32.78 0.19 17.43
N LYS A 1096 32.41 -0.53 16.38
CA LYS A 1096 32.47 -2.01 16.31
C LYS A 1096 33.80 -2.57 15.80
N GLY A 1097 34.77 -1.71 15.49
CA GLY A 1097 36.10 -2.15 15.04
C GLY A 1097 36.15 -2.75 13.63
N CYS A 1098 35.19 -2.45 12.74
CA CYS A 1098 35.14 -3.02 11.39
C CYS A 1098 36.35 -2.66 10.50
N GLY A 1099 37.04 -1.55 10.80
CA GLY A 1099 38.25 -1.13 10.10
C GLY A 1099 38.04 -0.38 8.79
N SER A 1100 36.81 -0.12 8.34
CA SER A 1100 36.53 0.64 7.11
C SER A 1100 37.21 2.02 7.11
N CYS A 1101 37.16 2.72 8.24
CA CYS A 1101 37.81 4.02 8.39
C CYS A 1101 39.35 3.93 8.36
N ALA A 1102 39.94 2.84 8.89
CA ALA A 1102 41.38 2.63 8.89
C ALA A 1102 41.90 2.35 7.48
N MET A 1103 41.18 1.54 6.72
CA MET A 1103 41.51 1.21 5.33
C MET A 1103 41.50 2.43 4.41
N ALA A 1104 40.54 3.33 4.57
CA ALA A 1104 40.39 4.51 3.72
C ALA A 1104 41.16 5.76 4.20
N CYS A 1105 41.84 5.70 5.35
CA CYS A 1105 42.51 6.87 5.91
C CYS A 1105 43.78 7.22 5.13
N PRO A 1106 43.84 8.35 4.41
CA PRO A 1106 44.98 8.65 3.55
C PRO A 1106 46.25 8.98 4.34
N SER A 1107 46.12 9.52 5.56
CA SER A 1107 47.26 9.80 6.44
C SER A 1107 47.65 8.61 7.32
N ASN A 1108 46.93 7.48 7.24
CA ASN A 1108 47.11 6.33 8.13
C ASN A 1108 46.93 6.66 9.63
N ALA A 1109 46.24 7.77 9.95
CA ALA A 1109 45.92 8.17 11.31
C ALA A 1109 44.86 7.27 11.95
N ALA A 1110 43.88 6.79 11.17
CA ALA A 1110 42.88 5.86 11.66
C ALA A 1110 43.45 4.43 11.65
N GLN A 1111 43.42 3.76 12.80
CA GLN A 1111 43.88 2.37 12.95
C GLN A 1111 42.89 1.59 13.82
N VAL A 1112 42.87 0.27 13.67
CA VAL A 1112 42.07 -0.61 14.54
C VAL A 1112 42.99 -1.21 15.61
N ARG A 1113 42.64 -1.01 16.89
CA ARG A 1113 43.33 -1.67 18.00
C ARG A 1113 43.23 -3.18 17.81
N HIS A 1114 44.32 -3.91 18.08
CA HIS A 1114 44.42 -5.36 17.86
C HIS A 1114 44.52 -5.81 16.38
N PHE A 1115 44.39 -4.88 15.42
CA PHE A 1115 44.57 -5.11 13.97
C PHE A 1115 45.39 -3.98 13.32
N GLN A 1116 46.44 -3.50 14.02
CA GLN A 1116 47.33 -2.47 13.48
C GLN A 1116 48.13 -3.02 12.29
N GLY A 1117 48.54 -2.16 11.36
CA GLY A 1117 49.31 -2.57 10.18
C GLY A 1117 50.52 -3.44 10.52
N LYS A 1118 51.28 -3.08 11.57
CA LYS A 1118 52.43 -3.87 12.03
C LYS A 1118 52.05 -5.29 12.50
N GLN A 1119 50.89 -5.47 13.10
CA GLN A 1119 50.38 -6.77 13.54
C GLN A 1119 49.97 -7.63 12.34
N VAL A 1120 49.25 -7.04 11.38
CA VAL A 1120 48.79 -7.72 10.16
C VAL A 1120 49.97 -8.08 9.26
N PHE A 1121 50.91 -7.18 9.03
CA PHE A 1121 52.11 -7.48 8.24
C PHE A 1121 52.99 -8.54 8.91
N ALA A 1122 53.12 -8.53 10.24
CA ALA A 1122 53.82 -9.60 10.94
C ALA A 1122 53.14 -10.98 10.75
N GLU A 1123 51.81 -11.04 10.73
CA GLU A 1123 51.08 -12.27 10.40
C GLU A 1123 51.43 -12.76 9.00
N LEU A 1124 51.43 -11.86 8.01
CA LEU A 1124 51.80 -12.17 6.62
C LEU A 1124 53.25 -12.61 6.49
N ASP A 1125 54.18 -11.91 7.13
CA ASP A 1125 55.61 -12.28 7.13
C ASP A 1125 55.82 -13.68 7.71
N GLY A 1126 55.10 -14.00 8.80
CA GLY A 1126 55.11 -15.33 9.41
C GLY A 1126 54.58 -16.42 8.47
N ILE A 1127 53.50 -16.13 7.75
CA ILE A 1127 52.93 -17.02 6.74
C ILE A 1127 53.92 -17.24 5.58
N MET A 1128 54.47 -16.16 5.02
CA MET A 1128 55.38 -16.22 3.87
C MET A 1128 56.69 -16.93 4.20
N ALA A 1129 57.26 -16.67 5.39
CA ALA A 1129 58.44 -17.36 5.87
C ALA A 1129 58.17 -18.86 6.08
N ALA A 1130 57.01 -19.23 6.62
CA ALA A 1130 56.65 -20.61 6.84
C ALA A 1130 56.41 -21.36 5.53
N LEU A 1131 55.72 -20.78 4.54
CA LEU A 1131 55.51 -21.38 3.21
C LEU A 1131 56.84 -21.78 2.55
N SER A 1132 57.88 -20.95 2.72
CA SER A 1132 59.21 -21.26 2.19
C SER A 1132 59.89 -22.42 2.93
N ALA A 1133 59.54 -22.66 4.20
CA ALA A 1133 60.19 -23.63 5.07
C ALA A 1133 59.47 -24.98 5.14
N VAL A 1134 58.15 -25.01 4.98
CA VAL A 1134 57.34 -26.24 5.08
C VAL A 1134 57.03 -26.86 3.71
N GLY A 1135 57.45 -26.19 2.63
CA GLY A 1135 57.13 -26.55 1.24
C GLY A 1135 55.67 -26.37 0.94
#